data_AF-A0A9P6XX40-F1
#
_entry.id   AF-A0A9P6XX40-F1
#
_cell.length_a   1.000
_cell.length_b   1.000
_cell.length_c   1.000
_cell.angle_alpha   90.00
_cell.angle_beta   90.00
_cell.angle_gamma   90.00
#
_symmetry.space_group_name_H-M   'P 1'
#
loop_
_entity.id
_entity.type
_entity.pdbx_description
1 polymer ?
#
loop_
_entity_poly.entity_id
_entity_poly.type
_entity_poly.pdbx_seq_one_letter_code
_entity_poly.pdbx_strand_id
1 'polypeptide(L)'
;MWKSAFFNIKFNESPKKSIAFLLENEILSSDDFNTSLSNFLKSTQQLDKKTLGEYLGKPENLELVQVYMRQFDFKGKTIDEALRMVLETFRLPGESQQIFRITDTFAETFFETGPPEIENVLAAQVLTYSIIMLNTDQHNPQVRPQSRMSVDQYIRNLSGMNDKADFSRDYLTAIYQAIRRDEILMPEEHEGLLGYNYAWKQLQHRSNLVGQFEPCPPSVYDHAVFKQVWRPLIAAITCAFNTAQDDDTLETAITAFRHSATLAARFGLHDAFDSIVINLALATGLLEISSSSSSVPDPIVDVAGQKYVVSKLAVQLGRNYKGQLAAVVLFTVVTSHGDSLRKGWTKVLKIIRNLFLSSLLPNAMLRVEDFLSRTRDIPLKPKTPKPSKDTTRRDGSLLSTLSSYLLSPYSGDEAYSRDPTEEEVEMAMCAVECVSVCKLQELFADVTSFSLETQKCLLTAIREIGYDIEEMKKSTITIPYDPVAALFLEFMVTITVRNPERIEELWSLAADYILGILSFAEKQSVLVIERTVVGLLRLCICAATRNVLLAEILECLTILRDFPPSVTQAVAEQIMAGVTNLSSVQSEHRNDPEFCELILELKNITPENIVVINPVTKMTGTIDVDKLFESLELAAVDDLPELLLPLELLLLELVPDDVVDLGTATLLS
;
A
#
# COMPACT_ATOMS: atom_id res chain seq x y z
N MET A 1 -26.06 -14.62 12.93
CA MET A 1 -25.95 -13.15 12.88
C MET A 1 -25.15 -12.65 11.65
N TRP A 2 -23.92 -13.12 11.40
CA TRP A 2 -23.08 -12.62 10.28
C TRP A 2 -23.58 -12.97 8.87
N LYS A 3 -24.15 -14.17 8.67
CA LYS A 3 -24.80 -14.59 7.41
C LYS A 3 -26.02 -13.71 7.04
N SER A 4 -26.69 -13.09 8.03
CA SER A 4 -27.84 -12.20 7.81
C SER A 4 -27.41 -10.84 7.23
N ALA A 5 -26.29 -10.26 7.68
CA ALA A 5 -25.80 -8.98 7.15
C ALA A 5 -25.33 -9.06 5.68
N PHE A 6 -24.62 -10.14 5.31
CA PHE A 6 -24.23 -10.38 3.92
C PHE A 6 -25.44 -10.67 3.02
N PHE A 7 -26.43 -11.43 3.55
CA PHE A 7 -27.69 -11.66 2.85
C PHE A 7 -28.43 -10.35 2.57
N ASN A 8 -28.49 -9.41 3.50
CA ASN A 8 -29.20 -8.14 3.29
C ASN A 8 -28.67 -7.38 2.07
N ILE A 9 -27.34 -7.23 1.98
CA ILE A 9 -26.70 -6.52 0.87
C ILE A 9 -26.98 -7.24 -0.46
N LYS A 10 -26.86 -8.57 -0.48
CA LYS A 10 -27.07 -9.37 -1.69
C LYS A 10 -28.53 -9.51 -2.09
N PHE A 11 -29.45 -9.57 -1.13
CA PHE A 11 -30.90 -9.68 -1.37
C PHE A 11 -31.40 -8.41 -2.04
N ASN A 12 -30.92 -7.25 -1.60
CA ASN A 12 -31.24 -5.95 -2.20
C ASN A 12 -30.71 -5.83 -3.65
N GLU A 13 -29.62 -6.54 -4.00
CA GLU A 13 -29.13 -6.62 -5.39
C GLU A 13 -29.90 -7.66 -6.23
N SER A 14 -30.15 -8.85 -5.67
CA SER A 14 -30.80 -9.95 -6.35
C SER A 14 -31.39 -10.97 -5.36
N PRO A 15 -32.72 -10.94 -5.13
CA PRO A 15 -33.40 -11.90 -4.26
C PRO A 15 -33.19 -13.36 -4.69
N LYS A 16 -33.31 -13.65 -5.99
CA LYS A 16 -33.17 -15.02 -6.54
C LYS A 16 -31.76 -15.60 -6.28
N LYS A 17 -30.69 -14.84 -6.53
CA LYS A 17 -29.31 -15.29 -6.27
C LYS A 17 -29.04 -15.49 -4.79
N SER A 18 -29.57 -14.60 -3.95
CA SER A 18 -29.37 -14.65 -2.50
C SER A 18 -30.05 -15.86 -1.88
N ILE A 19 -31.25 -16.20 -2.34
CA ILE A 19 -31.97 -17.40 -1.89
C ILE A 19 -31.27 -18.68 -2.37
N ALA A 20 -30.77 -18.71 -3.61
CA ALA A 20 -29.96 -19.83 -4.10
C ALA A 20 -28.71 -20.07 -3.21
N PHE A 21 -28.02 -18.99 -2.84
CA PHE A 21 -26.89 -19.05 -1.90
C PHE A 21 -27.30 -19.60 -0.52
N LEU A 22 -28.49 -19.25 -0.01
CA LEU A 22 -28.96 -19.79 1.27
C LEU A 22 -29.25 -21.29 1.20
N LEU A 23 -29.76 -21.78 0.07
CA LEU A 23 -30.00 -23.20 -0.17
C LEU A 23 -28.67 -23.97 -0.30
N GLU A 24 -27.72 -23.46 -1.08
CA GLU A 24 -26.38 -24.05 -1.23
C GLU A 24 -25.62 -24.18 0.09
N ASN A 25 -25.88 -23.28 1.04
CA ASN A 25 -25.25 -23.28 2.35
C ASN A 25 -26.10 -23.96 3.45
N GLU A 26 -27.15 -24.69 3.07
CA GLU A 26 -28.05 -25.43 3.97
C GLU A 26 -28.67 -24.57 5.08
N ILE A 27 -28.88 -23.27 4.81
CA ILE A 27 -29.51 -22.33 5.75
C ILE A 27 -31.03 -22.39 5.63
N LEU A 28 -31.53 -22.61 4.41
CA LEU A 28 -32.94 -22.86 4.14
C LEU A 28 -33.17 -24.36 3.93
N SER A 29 -34.26 -24.88 4.49
CA SER A 29 -34.68 -26.26 4.23
C SER A 29 -35.31 -26.35 2.84
N SER A 30 -34.88 -27.31 2.02
CA SER A 30 -35.50 -27.59 0.71
C SER A 30 -36.88 -28.23 0.84
N ASP A 31 -37.10 -29.01 1.89
CA ASP A 31 -38.31 -29.83 2.07
C ASP A 31 -39.53 -29.01 2.50
N ASP A 32 -39.29 -27.87 3.14
CA ASP A 32 -40.31 -26.89 3.54
C ASP A 32 -39.86 -25.47 3.18
N PHE A 33 -39.52 -25.31 1.90
CA PHE A 33 -38.88 -24.12 1.37
C PHE A 33 -39.64 -22.83 1.69
N ASN A 34 -40.95 -22.78 1.40
CA ASN A 34 -41.74 -21.56 1.61
C ASN A 34 -41.82 -21.18 3.08
N THR A 35 -42.00 -22.13 4.00
CA THR A 35 -42.04 -21.85 5.44
C THR A 35 -40.67 -21.45 5.98
N SER A 36 -39.63 -22.16 5.58
CA SER A 36 -38.24 -21.84 5.96
C SER A 36 -37.85 -20.44 5.48
N LEU A 37 -38.13 -20.13 4.22
CA LEU A 37 -37.87 -18.82 3.62
C LEU A 37 -38.72 -17.73 4.29
N SER A 38 -39.99 -17.98 4.55
CA SER A 38 -40.89 -17.03 5.19
C SER A 38 -40.43 -16.68 6.61
N ASN A 39 -40.03 -17.67 7.40
CA ASN A 39 -39.44 -17.47 8.72
C ASN A 39 -38.12 -16.69 8.64
N PHE A 40 -37.29 -17.00 7.64
CA PHE A 40 -36.04 -16.30 7.41
C PHE A 40 -36.26 -14.82 7.04
N LEU A 41 -37.14 -14.53 6.07
CA LEU A 41 -37.46 -13.17 5.64
C LEU A 41 -38.06 -12.33 6.78
N LYS A 42 -38.90 -12.93 7.64
CA LYS A 42 -39.47 -12.22 8.79
C LYS A 42 -38.45 -11.96 9.92
N SER A 43 -37.51 -12.88 10.13
CA SER A 43 -36.51 -12.78 11.20
C SER A 43 -35.25 -11.97 10.83
N THR A 44 -35.01 -11.77 9.53
CA THR A 44 -33.83 -11.05 9.01
C THR A 44 -34.03 -9.52 9.13
N GLN A 45 -33.09 -8.87 9.82
CA GLN A 45 -33.10 -7.40 10.01
C GLN A 45 -32.54 -6.67 8.78
N GLN A 46 -32.92 -5.42 8.56
CA GLN A 46 -32.36 -4.54 7.50
C GLN A 46 -32.51 -5.06 6.07
N LEU A 47 -33.49 -5.92 5.81
CA LEU A 47 -33.94 -6.13 4.44
C LEU A 47 -34.59 -4.85 3.93
N ASP A 48 -34.28 -4.46 2.71
CA ASP A 48 -34.99 -3.37 2.07
C ASP A 48 -36.47 -3.75 1.94
N LYS A 49 -37.35 -3.07 2.67
CA LYS A 49 -38.77 -3.38 2.74
C LYS A 49 -39.46 -3.21 1.40
N LYS A 50 -38.94 -2.33 0.54
CA LYS A 50 -39.40 -2.18 -0.84
C LYS A 50 -39.10 -3.45 -1.65
N THR A 51 -37.84 -3.89 -1.68
CA THR A 51 -37.44 -5.12 -2.38
C THR A 51 -38.20 -6.34 -1.84
N LEU A 52 -38.40 -6.42 -0.52
CA LEU A 52 -39.18 -7.50 0.10
C LEU A 52 -40.64 -7.50 -0.38
N GLY A 53 -41.30 -6.34 -0.37
CA GLY A 53 -42.68 -6.21 -0.84
C GLY A 53 -42.84 -6.56 -2.32
N GLU A 54 -41.94 -6.06 -3.18
CA GLU A 54 -41.91 -6.39 -4.61
C GLU A 54 -41.67 -7.89 -4.83
N TYR A 55 -40.84 -8.53 -4.00
CA TYR A 55 -40.60 -9.96 -4.06
C TYR A 55 -41.83 -10.77 -3.64
N LEU A 56 -42.45 -10.46 -2.50
CA LEU A 56 -43.68 -11.13 -2.04
C LEU A 56 -44.85 -10.94 -3.02
N GLY A 57 -44.92 -9.79 -3.69
CA GLY A 57 -45.97 -9.47 -4.66
C GLY A 57 -45.86 -10.16 -6.02
N LYS A 58 -44.81 -10.97 -6.29
CA LYS A 58 -44.65 -11.67 -7.59
C LYS A 58 -45.64 -12.83 -7.73
N PRO A 59 -46.15 -13.10 -8.96
CA PRO A 59 -47.08 -14.21 -9.19
C PRO A 59 -46.46 -15.58 -8.85
N GLU A 60 -45.16 -15.74 -9.06
CA GLU A 60 -44.39 -16.95 -8.71
C GLU A 60 -44.34 -17.22 -7.19
N ASN A 61 -44.61 -16.20 -6.35
CA ASN A 61 -44.41 -16.25 -4.90
C ASN A 61 -45.73 -16.26 -4.09
N LEU A 62 -46.85 -16.63 -4.72
CA LEU A 62 -48.17 -16.61 -4.07
C LEU A 62 -48.23 -17.49 -2.81
N GLU A 63 -47.68 -18.71 -2.87
CA GLU A 63 -47.64 -19.61 -1.71
C GLU A 63 -46.77 -19.04 -0.58
N LEU A 64 -45.66 -18.38 -0.93
CA LEU A 64 -44.76 -17.75 0.03
C LEU A 64 -45.48 -16.61 0.79
N VAL A 65 -46.22 -15.74 0.09
CA VAL A 65 -46.96 -14.66 0.75
C VAL A 65 -48.09 -15.20 1.63
N GLN A 66 -48.77 -16.27 1.24
CA GLN A 66 -49.76 -16.94 2.09
C GLN A 66 -49.14 -17.47 3.40
N VAL A 67 -48.00 -18.16 3.29
CA VAL A 67 -47.27 -18.64 4.48
C VAL A 67 -46.77 -17.47 5.32
N TYR A 68 -46.33 -16.38 4.68
CA TYR A 68 -45.91 -15.15 5.36
C TYR A 68 -47.04 -14.49 6.15
N MET A 69 -48.23 -14.35 5.56
CA MET A 69 -49.41 -13.77 6.23
C MET A 69 -49.86 -14.62 7.42
N ARG A 70 -49.79 -15.95 7.32
CA ARG A 70 -50.14 -16.88 8.41
C ARG A 70 -49.21 -16.79 9.63
N GLN A 71 -48.06 -16.12 9.52
CA GLN A 71 -47.19 -15.88 10.68
C GLN A 71 -47.70 -14.75 11.59
N PHE A 72 -48.73 -14.01 11.22
CA PHE A 72 -49.30 -12.93 12.02
C PHE A 72 -50.51 -13.43 12.82
N ASP A 73 -50.61 -13.01 14.07
CA ASP A 73 -51.78 -13.29 14.91
C ASP A 73 -52.79 -12.15 14.79
N PHE A 74 -53.82 -12.36 13.96
CA PHE A 74 -54.91 -11.40 13.75
C PHE A 74 -56.08 -11.59 14.72
N LYS A 75 -56.03 -12.57 15.62
CA LYS A 75 -57.18 -12.91 16.46
C LYS A 75 -57.54 -11.75 17.39
N GLY A 76 -58.81 -11.33 17.34
CA GLY A 76 -59.33 -10.25 18.16
C GLY A 76 -58.82 -8.85 17.79
N LYS A 77 -58.19 -8.70 16.62
CA LYS A 77 -57.77 -7.41 16.06
C LYS A 77 -58.83 -6.86 15.11
N THR A 78 -58.93 -5.54 15.02
CA THR A 78 -59.66 -4.91 13.92
C THR A 78 -58.85 -5.03 12.62
N ILE A 79 -59.50 -4.92 11.47
CA ILE A 79 -58.82 -5.10 10.18
C ILE A 79 -57.72 -4.06 9.95
N ASP A 80 -57.87 -2.83 10.46
CA ASP A 80 -56.84 -1.78 10.36
C ASP A 80 -55.64 -2.05 11.27
N GLU A 81 -55.85 -2.60 12.47
CA GLU A 81 -54.77 -3.06 13.36
C GLU A 81 -53.99 -4.22 12.73
N ALA A 82 -54.70 -5.21 12.18
CA ALA A 82 -54.10 -6.34 11.49
C ALA A 82 -53.31 -5.90 10.24
N LEU A 83 -53.87 -4.96 9.46
CA LEU A 83 -53.22 -4.42 8.27
C LEU A 83 -51.94 -3.66 8.64
N ARG A 84 -51.95 -2.88 9.73
CA ARG A 84 -50.73 -2.22 10.25
C ARG A 84 -49.64 -3.23 10.58
N MET A 85 -49.98 -4.33 11.26
CA MET A 85 -49.00 -5.36 11.61
C MET A 85 -48.26 -5.91 10.38
N VAL A 86 -48.98 -6.11 9.27
CA VAL A 86 -48.40 -6.58 8.01
C VAL A 86 -47.58 -5.48 7.33
N LEU A 87 -48.15 -4.28 7.20
CA LEU A 87 -47.50 -3.17 6.49
C LEU A 87 -46.31 -2.60 7.27
N GLU A 88 -46.14 -2.92 8.54
CA GLU A 88 -44.90 -2.62 9.26
C GLU A 88 -43.71 -3.47 8.80
N THR A 89 -43.92 -4.65 8.19
CA THR A 89 -42.83 -5.57 7.85
C THR A 89 -42.29 -5.42 6.44
N PHE A 90 -43.06 -4.87 5.49
CA PHE A 90 -42.61 -4.56 4.13
C PHE A 90 -43.41 -3.40 3.53
N ARG A 91 -42.93 -2.83 2.43
CA ARG A 91 -43.62 -1.76 1.69
C ARG A 91 -44.50 -2.35 0.60
N LEU A 92 -45.74 -1.87 0.48
CA LEU A 92 -46.59 -2.24 -0.66
C LEU A 92 -45.91 -1.86 -1.99
N PRO A 93 -45.91 -2.76 -2.98
CA PRO A 93 -45.37 -2.45 -4.31
C PRO A 93 -46.13 -1.32 -5.00
N GLY A 94 -45.53 -0.71 -6.02
CA GLY A 94 -46.20 0.30 -6.85
C GLY A 94 -47.10 -0.28 -7.95
N GLU A 95 -46.90 -1.54 -8.32
CA GLU A 95 -47.67 -2.20 -9.38
C GLU A 95 -49.03 -2.69 -8.85
N SER A 96 -50.11 -2.26 -9.50
CA SER A 96 -51.49 -2.56 -9.08
C SER A 96 -51.75 -4.06 -8.92
N GLN A 97 -51.24 -4.90 -9.81
CA GLN A 97 -51.40 -6.36 -9.73
C GLN A 97 -50.69 -6.98 -8.53
N GLN A 98 -49.55 -6.41 -8.12
CA GLN A 98 -48.79 -6.90 -6.97
C GLN A 98 -49.47 -6.48 -5.66
N ILE A 99 -49.95 -5.24 -5.58
CA ILE A 99 -50.78 -4.78 -4.45
C ILE A 99 -51.98 -5.71 -4.31
N PHE A 100 -52.67 -6.01 -5.42
CA PHE A 100 -53.88 -6.83 -5.42
C PHE A 100 -53.64 -8.21 -4.78
N ARG A 101 -52.58 -8.91 -5.20
CA ARG A 101 -52.20 -10.21 -4.63
C ARG A 101 -51.94 -10.16 -3.13
N ILE A 102 -51.22 -9.14 -2.66
CA ILE A 102 -50.87 -9.00 -1.24
C ILE A 102 -52.11 -8.73 -0.38
N THR A 103 -52.94 -7.78 -0.81
CA THR A 103 -54.13 -7.38 -0.07
C THR A 103 -55.22 -8.47 -0.07
N ASP A 104 -55.36 -9.21 -1.16
CA ASP A 104 -56.29 -10.35 -1.22
C ASP A 104 -55.84 -11.46 -0.28
N THR A 105 -54.55 -11.81 -0.31
CA THR A 105 -53.99 -12.81 0.61
C THR A 105 -54.16 -12.37 2.07
N PHE A 106 -53.95 -11.08 2.37
CA PHE A 106 -54.21 -10.52 3.69
C PHE A 106 -55.68 -10.65 4.09
N ALA A 107 -56.61 -10.24 3.23
CA ALA A 107 -58.04 -10.26 3.51
C ALA A 107 -58.57 -11.69 3.72
N GLU A 108 -58.12 -12.65 2.92
CA GLU A 108 -58.39 -14.08 3.10
C GLU A 108 -57.92 -14.56 4.48
N THR A 109 -56.64 -14.30 4.80
CA THR A 109 -56.03 -14.73 6.07
C THR A 109 -56.68 -14.05 7.28
N PHE A 110 -57.07 -12.78 7.16
CA PHE A 110 -57.77 -12.06 8.22
C PHE A 110 -59.18 -12.63 8.44
N PHE A 111 -59.92 -12.92 7.36
CA PHE A 111 -61.27 -13.45 7.43
C PHE A 111 -61.32 -14.85 8.06
N GLU A 112 -60.29 -15.67 7.90
CA GLU A 112 -60.14 -16.97 8.58
C GLU A 112 -60.21 -16.85 10.13
N THR A 113 -59.96 -15.67 10.71
CA THR A 113 -60.09 -15.45 12.16
C THR A 113 -61.53 -15.30 12.66
N GLY A 114 -62.51 -15.20 11.76
CA GLY A 114 -63.93 -14.99 12.06
C GLY A 114 -64.26 -13.59 12.58
N PRO A 115 -63.94 -12.51 11.84
CA PRO A 115 -64.29 -11.15 12.23
C PRO A 115 -65.81 -10.94 12.25
N PRO A 116 -66.41 -10.46 13.37
CA PRO A 116 -67.87 -10.39 13.50
C PRO A 116 -68.54 -9.30 12.65
N GLU A 117 -67.77 -8.30 12.19
CA GLU A 117 -68.26 -7.13 11.46
C GLU A 117 -68.17 -7.28 9.93
N ILE A 118 -67.67 -8.43 9.43
CA ILE A 118 -67.40 -8.66 8.01
C ILE A 118 -68.07 -9.97 7.58
N GLU A 119 -68.91 -9.93 6.56
CA GLU A 119 -69.76 -11.06 6.16
C GLU A 119 -69.04 -12.07 5.26
N ASN A 120 -68.12 -11.62 4.41
CA ASN A 120 -67.39 -12.49 3.50
C ASN A 120 -65.99 -11.94 3.13
N VAL A 121 -65.20 -12.78 2.46
CA VAL A 121 -63.84 -12.43 2.01
C VAL A 121 -63.84 -11.22 1.08
N LEU A 122 -64.82 -11.11 0.16
CA LEU A 122 -64.93 -9.95 -0.75
C LEU A 122 -65.11 -8.64 0.02
N ALA A 123 -65.92 -8.64 1.07
CA ALA A 123 -66.10 -7.50 1.96
C ALA A 123 -64.80 -7.13 2.69
N ALA A 124 -64.04 -8.13 3.16
CA ALA A 124 -62.71 -7.92 3.75
C ALA A 124 -61.71 -7.30 2.74
N GLN A 125 -61.72 -7.76 1.50
CA GLN A 125 -60.87 -7.23 0.42
C GLN A 125 -61.21 -5.77 0.12
N VAL A 126 -62.49 -5.46 -0.11
CA VAL A 126 -62.97 -4.09 -0.36
C VAL A 126 -62.61 -3.17 0.81
N LEU A 127 -62.84 -3.61 2.05
CA LEU A 127 -62.51 -2.83 3.24
C LEU A 127 -61.00 -2.57 3.35
N THR A 128 -60.16 -3.58 3.09
CA THR A 128 -58.70 -3.44 3.06
C THR A 128 -58.25 -2.37 2.06
N TYR A 129 -58.75 -2.42 0.83
CA TYR A 129 -58.44 -1.39 -0.18
C TYR A 129 -58.89 0.00 0.26
N SER A 130 -60.09 0.10 0.83
CA SER A 130 -60.61 1.37 1.30
C SER A 130 -59.72 1.99 2.39
N ILE A 131 -59.13 1.16 3.26
CA ILE A 131 -58.23 1.61 4.33
C ILE A 131 -56.91 2.13 3.74
N ILE A 132 -56.34 1.43 2.75
CA ILE A 132 -55.12 1.87 2.06
C ILE A 132 -55.35 3.20 1.33
N MET A 133 -56.50 3.33 0.64
CA MET A 133 -56.90 4.58 -0.01
C MET A 133 -57.13 5.70 1.01
N LEU A 134 -57.79 5.40 2.13
CA LEU A 134 -58.02 6.36 3.20
C LEU A 134 -56.70 6.83 3.82
N ASN A 135 -55.75 5.93 4.06
CA ASN A 135 -54.43 6.30 4.60
C ASN A 135 -53.72 7.28 3.66
N THR A 136 -53.75 7.00 2.34
CA THR A 136 -53.19 7.90 1.33
C THR A 136 -53.89 9.26 1.32
N ASP A 137 -55.22 9.28 1.38
CA ASP A 137 -56.02 10.52 1.41
C ASP A 137 -55.75 11.36 2.67
N GLN A 138 -55.67 10.73 3.83
CA GLN A 138 -55.50 11.42 5.11
C GLN A 138 -54.08 11.96 5.34
N HIS A 139 -53.05 11.33 4.78
CA HIS A 139 -51.66 11.64 5.13
C HIS A 139 -50.78 12.14 3.98
N ASN A 140 -51.16 11.93 2.71
CA ASN A 140 -50.38 12.44 1.57
C ASN A 140 -50.37 13.99 1.55
N PRO A 141 -49.20 14.65 1.61
CA PRO A 141 -49.09 16.12 1.59
C PRO A 141 -49.64 16.79 0.34
N GLN A 142 -49.74 16.05 -0.78
CA GLN A 142 -50.29 16.55 -2.05
C GLN A 142 -51.82 16.70 -2.00
N VAL A 143 -52.50 16.03 -1.07
CA VAL A 143 -53.95 16.14 -0.89
C VAL A 143 -54.25 17.35 0.01
N ARG A 144 -54.98 18.32 -0.53
CA ARG A 144 -55.34 19.54 0.19
C ARG A 144 -56.17 19.19 1.43
N PRO A 145 -55.92 19.81 2.61
CA PRO A 145 -56.64 19.47 3.85
C PRO A 145 -58.17 19.54 3.73
N GLN A 146 -58.70 20.49 2.95
CA GLN A 146 -60.13 20.69 2.73
C GLN A 146 -60.74 19.65 1.76
N SER A 147 -59.91 18.93 1.01
CA SER A 147 -60.32 17.90 0.05
C SER A 147 -60.26 16.48 0.60
N ARG A 148 -59.74 16.31 1.82
CA ARG A 148 -59.65 15.01 2.49
C ARG A 148 -61.04 14.44 2.77
N MET A 149 -61.17 13.14 2.63
CA MET A 149 -62.42 12.41 2.85
C MET A 149 -62.91 12.60 4.28
N SER A 150 -64.18 13.00 4.46
CA SER A 150 -64.83 13.04 5.77
C SER A 150 -65.30 11.64 6.18
N VAL A 151 -65.55 11.43 7.48
CA VAL A 151 -66.08 10.15 8.00
C VAL A 151 -67.40 9.76 7.31
N ASP A 152 -68.30 10.73 7.08
CA ASP A 152 -69.56 10.48 6.38
C ASP A 152 -69.37 10.16 4.90
N GLN A 153 -68.33 10.70 4.25
CA GLN A 153 -67.99 10.32 2.89
C GLN A 153 -67.41 8.90 2.84
N TYR A 154 -66.55 8.55 3.80
CA TYR A 154 -65.96 7.21 3.91
C TYR A 154 -67.04 6.13 4.12
N ILE A 155 -67.97 6.35 5.06
CA ILE A 155 -69.09 5.44 5.31
C ILE A 155 -69.98 5.30 4.05
N ARG A 156 -70.31 6.42 3.38
CA ARG A 156 -71.11 6.38 2.15
C ARG A 156 -70.43 5.62 1.02
N ASN A 157 -69.11 5.75 0.87
CA ASN A 157 -68.34 5.05 -0.16
C ASN A 157 -68.35 3.51 0.02
N LEU A 158 -68.61 3.04 1.24
CA LEU A 158 -68.65 1.61 1.59
C LEU A 158 -70.07 1.05 1.71
N SER A 159 -71.10 1.82 1.34
CA SER A 159 -72.48 1.35 1.42
C SER A 159 -72.75 0.21 0.45
N GLY A 160 -73.41 -0.85 0.93
CA GLY A 160 -73.70 -2.07 0.17
C GLY A 160 -72.51 -2.98 -0.08
N MET A 161 -71.34 -2.69 0.50
CA MET A 161 -70.09 -3.42 0.24
C MET A 161 -69.82 -4.57 1.23
N ASN A 162 -70.75 -4.87 2.14
CA ASN A 162 -70.66 -5.99 3.08
C ASN A 162 -71.69 -7.07 2.73
N ASP A 163 -71.43 -7.85 1.67
CA ASP A 163 -72.37 -8.82 1.08
C ASP A 163 -73.77 -8.25 0.76
N LYS A 164 -73.80 -7.08 0.09
CA LYS A 164 -75.01 -6.32 -0.23
C LYS A 164 -75.70 -5.66 1.00
N ALA A 165 -75.09 -5.75 2.17
CA ALA A 165 -75.42 -4.97 3.36
C ALA A 165 -74.39 -3.86 3.61
N ASP A 166 -74.65 -3.02 4.62
CA ASP A 166 -73.69 -2.01 5.09
C ASP A 166 -72.84 -2.56 6.25
N PHE A 167 -71.59 -2.12 6.34
CA PHE A 167 -70.80 -2.30 7.57
C PHE A 167 -71.39 -1.45 8.71
N SER A 168 -71.17 -1.87 9.96
CA SER A 168 -71.55 -1.07 11.12
C SER A 168 -70.95 0.33 11.06
N ARG A 169 -71.79 1.35 11.30
CA ARG A 169 -71.37 2.75 11.31
C ARG A 169 -70.29 3.01 12.37
N ASP A 170 -70.42 2.39 13.53
CA ASP A 170 -69.47 2.53 14.63
C ASP A 170 -68.12 1.89 14.29
N TYR A 171 -68.14 0.73 13.62
CA TYR A 171 -66.93 0.05 13.15
C TYR A 171 -66.16 0.88 12.12
N LEU A 172 -66.84 1.38 11.08
CA LEU A 172 -66.20 2.24 10.07
C LEU A 172 -65.73 3.58 10.65
N THR A 173 -66.47 4.14 11.62
CA THR A 173 -66.06 5.37 12.31
C THR A 173 -64.80 5.14 13.13
N ALA A 174 -64.70 4.01 13.84
CA ALA A 174 -63.52 3.66 14.62
C ALA A 174 -62.29 3.52 13.72
N ILE A 175 -62.40 2.77 12.61
CA ILE A 175 -61.33 2.63 11.61
C ILE A 175 -60.93 4.01 11.06
N TYR A 176 -61.89 4.84 10.64
CA TYR A 176 -61.60 6.16 10.09
C TYR A 176 -60.81 7.03 11.07
N GLN A 177 -61.25 7.07 12.34
CA GLN A 177 -60.55 7.86 13.37
C GLN A 177 -59.17 7.28 13.69
N ALA A 178 -59.01 5.95 13.69
CA ALA A 178 -57.74 5.30 13.90
C ALA A 178 -56.74 5.66 12.79
N ILE A 179 -57.13 5.54 11.52
CA ILE A 179 -56.31 5.92 10.35
C ILE A 179 -56.01 7.42 10.37
N ARG A 180 -56.99 8.28 10.64
CA ARG A 180 -56.78 9.73 10.67
C ARG A 180 -55.82 10.17 11.79
N ARG A 181 -55.89 9.52 12.95
CA ARG A 181 -55.07 9.86 14.11
C ARG A 181 -53.64 9.32 13.98
N ASP A 182 -53.50 8.10 13.50
CA ASP A 182 -52.23 7.39 13.43
C ASP A 182 -52.03 6.91 12.00
N GLU A 183 -51.06 7.47 11.29
CA GLU A 183 -50.73 7.01 9.94
C GLU A 183 -50.28 5.56 9.97
N ILE A 184 -50.61 4.77 8.94
CA ILE A 184 -49.93 3.49 8.74
C ILE A 184 -48.51 3.81 8.26
N LEU A 185 -47.60 3.98 9.24
CA LEU A 185 -46.26 4.52 9.04
C LEU A 185 -45.31 3.52 8.38
N MET A 186 -44.52 4.03 7.43
CA MET A 186 -43.38 3.31 6.87
C MET A 186 -42.07 3.78 7.54
N PRO A 187 -41.38 2.91 8.30
CA PRO A 187 -40.24 3.29 9.16
C PRO A 187 -39.02 3.88 8.46
N GLU A 188 -38.82 3.56 7.18
CA GLU A 188 -37.65 3.98 6.40
C GLU A 188 -37.82 5.35 5.75
N GLU A 189 -39.04 5.91 5.77
CA GLU A 189 -39.37 7.16 5.07
C GLU A 189 -39.23 8.41 5.96
N HIS A 190 -38.86 8.25 7.25
CA HIS A 190 -38.83 9.35 8.22
C HIS A 190 -37.58 9.33 9.10
N GLU A 191 -36.70 10.30 8.90
CA GLU A 191 -35.63 10.64 9.84
C GLU A 191 -36.21 11.36 11.08
N GLY A 192 -35.65 11.12 12.28
CA GLY A 192 -36.05 11.81 13.53
C GLY A 192 -36.84 10.96 14.54
N LEU A 193 -37.64 11.63 15.39
CA LEU A 193 -38.27 11.02 16.59
C LEU A 193 -39.26 9.89 16.24
N LEU A 194 -39.93 9.98 15.10
CA LEU A 194 -40.90 8.98 14.64
C LEU A 194 -40.21 7.65 14.31
N GLY A 195 -39.12 7.71 13.53
CA GLY A 195 -38.29 6.53 13.21
C GLY A 195 -37.66 5.91 14.47
N TYR A 196 -37.21 6.75 15.41
CA TYR A 196 -36.70 6.29 16.71
C TYR A 196 -37.75 5.52 17.52
N ASN A 197 -38.96 6.08 17.68
CA ASN A 197 -40.04 5.45 18.44
C ASN A 197 -40.46 4.11 17.85
N TYR A 198 -40.47 4.00 16.52
CA TYR A 198 -40.73 2.74 15.83
C TYR A 198 -39.62 1.72 16.12
N ALA A 199 -38.35 2.09 15.93
CA ALA A 199 -37.21 1.21 16.20
C ALA A 199 -37.20 0.71 17.66
N TRP A 200 -37.58 1.58 18.60
CA TRP A 200 -37.70 1.25 20.02
C TRP A 200 -38.81 0.23 20.30
N LYS A 201 -40.02 0.44 19.74
CA LYS A 201 -41.13 -0.53 19.87
C LYS A 201 -40.76 -1.90 19.28
N GLN A 202 -40.09 -1.91 18.14
CA GLN A 202 -39.59 -3.15 17.51
C GLN A 202 -38.57 -3.86 18.41
N LEU A 203 -37.65 -3.14 19.03
CA LEU A 203 -36.69 -3.71 19.99
C LEU A 203 -37.40 -4.32 21.20
N GLN A 204 -38.38 -3.62 21.78
CA GLN A 204 -39.16 -4.11 22.92
C GLN A 204 -39.93 -5.39 22.58
N HIS A 205 -40.62 -5.42 21.44
CA HIS A 205 -41.35 -6.61 20.98
C HIS A 205 -40.43 -7.81 20.80
N ARG A 206 -39.24 -7.58 20.24
CA ARG A 206 -38.23 -8.63 20.04
C ARG A 206 -37.63 -9.13 21.35
N SER A 207 -37.47 -8.28 22.36
CA SER A 207 -36.97 -8.74 23.66
C SER A 207 -37.85 -9.83 24.27
N ASN A 208 -39.14 -9.87 23.92
CA ASN A 208 -40.09 -10.90 24.36
C ASN A 208 -39.98 -12.21 23.56
N LEU A 209 -39.33 -12.20 22.40
CA LEU A 209 -39.22 -13.33 21.47
C LEU A 209 -37.83 -13.98 21.47
N VAL A 210 -36.80 -13.29 21.98
CA VAL A 210 -35.42 -13.79 21.98
C VAL A 210 -35.19 -14.67 23.22
N GLY A 211 -34.52 -15.81 23.02
CA GLY A 211 -34.15 -16.75 24.10
C GLY A 211 -33.11 -16.17 25.08
N GLN A 212 -32.65 -17.00 26.03
CA GLN A 212 -31.63 -16.59 26.99
C GLN A 212 -30.35 -16.13 26.28
N PHE A 213 -29.79 -15.01 26.74
CA PHE A 213 -28.49 -14.52 26.30
C PHE A 213 -27.41 -15.52 26.70
N GLU A 214 -26.79 -16.17 25.71
CA GLU A 214 -25.62 -17.02 25.94
C GLU A 214 -24.33 -16.17 25.86
N PRO A 215 -23.57 -16.05 26.96
CA PRO A 215 -22.28 -15.39 26.92
C PRO A 215 -21.30 -16.24 26.11
N CYS A 216 -20.91 -15.77 24.93
CA CYS A 216 -19.85 -16.38 24.14
C CYS A 216 -18.49 -15.81 24.55
N PRO A 217 -17.39 -16.59 24.50
CA PRO A 217 -16.07 -16.04 24.77
C PRO A 217 -15.76 -14.92 23.77
N PRO A 218 -15.33 -13.74 24.23
CA PRO A 218 -15.36 -12.51 23.43
C PRO A 218 -14.50 -12.56 22.16
N SER A 219 -13.48 -13.42 22.11
CA SER A 219 -12.50 -13.42 21.03
C SER A 219 -12.73 -14.42 19.90
N VAL A 220 -13.72 -15.32 19.99
CA VAL A 220 -13.89 -16.42 19.02
C VAL A 220 -14.27 -15.89 17.63
N TYR A 221 -14.95 -14.75 17.59
CA TYR A 221 -15.43 -14.16 16.33
C TYR A 221 -14.57 -12.99 15.83
N ASP A 222 -13.62 -12.48 16.61
CA ASP A 222 -12.86 -11.26 16.27
C ASP A 222 -12.16 -11.37 14.91
N HIS A 223 -11.49 -12.49 14.65
CA HIS A 223 -10.81 -12.74 13.37
C HIS A 223 -11.82 -12.73 12.22
N ALA A 224 -12.92 -13.48 12.36
CA ALA A 224 -13.93 -13.62 11.31
C ALA A 224 -14.66 -12.30 11.04
N VAL A 225 -14.98 -11.55 12.09
CA VAL A 225 -15.63 -10.23 12.00
C VAL A 225 -14.67 -9.26 11.32
N PHE A 226 -13.46 -9.09 11.83
CA PHE A 226 -12.49 -8.13 11.29
C PHE A 226 -12.10 -8.45 9.84
N LYS A 227 -11.87 -9.72 9.51
CA LYS A 227 -11.57 -10.19 8.14
C LYS A 227 -12.61 -9.74 7.11
N GLN A 228 -13.85 -9.55 7.53
CA GLN A 228 -14.92 -9.18 6.62
C GLN A 228 -15.22 -7.68 6.61
N VAL A 229 -14.99 -6.98 7.72
CA VAL A 229 -15.31 -5.54 7.83
C VAL A 229 -14.12 -4.62 7.62
N TRP A 230 -12.88 -5.12 7.56
CA TRP A 230 -11.70 -4.25 7.49
C TRP A 230 -11.72 -3.29 6.30
N ARG A 231 -12.25 -3.70 5.15
CA ARG A 231 -12.33 -2.85 3.94
C ARG A 231 -13.20 -1.61 4.16
N PRO A 232 -14.50 -1.73 4.47
CA PRO A 232 -15.33 -0.57 4.76
C PRO A 232 -14.86 0.19 6.01
N LEU A 233 -14.31 -0.50 7.01
CA LEU A 233 -13.76 0.13 8.22
C LEU A 233 -12.59 1.06 7.89
N ILE A 234 -11.57 0.57 7.18
CA ILE A 234 -10.40 1.38 6.81
C ILE A 234 -10.79 2.51 5.88
N ALA A 235 -11.74 2.30 4.96
CA ALA A 235 -12.29 3.37 4.13
C ALA A 235 -12.98 4.47 4.96
N ALA A 236 -13.78 4.09 5.95
CA ALA A 236 -14.45 5.03 6.85
C ALA A 236 -13.45 5.80 7.72
N ILE A 237 -12.46 5.11 8.30
CA ILE A 237 -11.38 5.75 9.09
C ILE A 237 -10.59 6.74 8.23
N THR A 238 -10.24 6.35 7.00
CA THR A 238 -9.52 7.21 6.06
C THR A 238 -10.34 8.44 5.67
N CYS A 239 -11.65 8.26 5.43
CA CYS A 239 -12.56 9.37 5.18
C CYS A 239 -12.60 10.33 6.38
N ALA A 240 -12.82 9.81 7.59
CA ALA A 240 -12.86 10.58 8.83
C ALA A 240 -11.55 11.35 9.06
N PHE A 241 -10.40 10.72 8.86
CA PHE A 241 -9.09 11.36 8.98
C PHE A 241 -8.94 12.53 7.99
N ASN A 242 -9.31 12.30 6.73
CA ASN A 242 -9.18 13.31 5.67
C ASN A 242 -10.16 14.49 5.87
N THR A 243 -11.37 14.25 6.35
CA THR A 243 -12.42 15.27 6.50
C THR A 243 -12.47 15.95 7.87
N ALA A 244 -11.81 15.38 8.89
CA ALA A 244 -11.79 15.94 10.25
C ALA A 244 -11.40 17.44 10.27
N GLN A 245 -12.14 18.25 11.03
CA GLN A 245 -11.84 19.67 11.22
C GLN A 245 -11.40 19.99 12.65
N ASP A 246 -11.69 19.07 13.58
CA ASP A 246 -11.38 19.11 15.00
C ASP A 246 -10.39 18.01 15.40
N ASP A 247 -9.65 18.26 16.48
CA ASP A 247 -8.62 17.35 16.98
C ASP A 247 -9.21 16.04 17.55
N ASP A 248 -10.41 16.08 18.14
CA ASP A 248 -11.06 14.89 18.73
C ASP A 248 -11.37 13.83 17.67
N THR A 249 -11.94 14.26 16.53
CA THR A 249 -12.22 13.37 15.39
C THR A 249 -10.91 12.83 14.79
N LEU A 250 -9.87 13.66 14.73
CA LEU A 250 -8.56 13.26 14.22
C LEU A 250 -7.87 12.23 15.13
N GLU A 251 -7.87 12.45 16.45
CA GLU A 251 -7.35 11.53 17.46
C GLU A 251 -8.10 10.20 17.44
N THR A 252 -9.43 10.25 17.28
CA THR A 252 -10.27 9.06 17.14
C THR A 252 -9.89 8.26 15.89
N ALA A 253 -9.69 8.93 14.75
CA ALA A 253 -9.26 8.28 13.51
C ALA A 253 -7.84 7.67 13.63
N ILE A 254 -6.91 8.38 14.27
CA ILE A 254 -5.56 7.90 14.56
C ILE A 254 -5.60 6.64 15.43
N THR A 255 -6.37 6.67 16.51
CA THR A 255 -6.57 5.53 17.40
C THR A 255 -7.17 4.35 16.65
N ALA A 256 -8.15 4.61 15.78
CA ALA A 256 -8.77 3.59 14.95
C ALA A 256 -7.78 2.96 13.94
N PHE A 257 -6.89 3.75 13.32
CA PHE A 257 -5.81 3.22 12.48
C PHE A 257 -4.88 2.30 13.28
N ARG A 258 -4.45 2.73 14.48
CA ARG A 258 -3.56 1.94 15.34
C ARG A 258 -4.21 0.61 15.75
N HIS A 259 -5.44 0.64 16.25
CA HIS A 259 -6.17 -0.58 16.61
C HIS A 259 -6.39 -1.50 15.42
N SER A 260 -6.76 -0.96 14.26
CA SER A 260 -6.94 -1.75 13.04
C SER A 260 -5.63 -2.40 12.59
N ALA A 261 -4.50 -1.71 12.74
CA ALA A 261 -3.19 -2.26 12.42
C ALA A 261 -2.79 -3.37 13.38
N THR A 262 -3.02 -3.19 14.69
CA THR A 262 -2.77 -4.23 15.70
C THR A 262 -3.64 -5.47 15.45
N LEU A 263 -4.92 -5.30 15.10
CA LEU A 263 -5.79 -6.43 14.74
C LEU A 263 -5.33 -7.12 13.47
N ALA A 264 -5.00 -6.35 12.42
CA ALA A 264 -4.49 -6.90 11.16
C ALA A 264 -3.21 -7.71 11.38
N ALA A 265 -2.27 -7.20 12.20
CA ALA A 265 -1.05 -7.90 12.55
C ALA A 265 -1.31 -9.17 13.37
N ARG A 266 -2.12 -9.07 14.43
CA ARG A 266 -2.47 -10.22 15.29
C ARG A 266 -3.16 -11.35 14.51
N PHE A 267 -3.95 -11.00 13.51
CA PHE A 267 -4.71 -11.94 12.70
C PHE A 267 -4.03 -12.36 11.40
N GLY A 268 -2.81 -11.88 11.11
CA GLY A 268 -2.09 -12.20 9.87
C GLY A 268 -2.81 -11.71 8.60
N LEU A 269 -3.59 -10.63 8.69
CA LEU A 269 -4.31 -10.05 7.55
C LEU A 269 -3.42 -9.02 6.85
N HIS A 270 -2.43 -9.50 6.10
CA HIS A 270 -1.43 -8.65 5.41
C HIS A 270 -2.05 -7.60 4.47
N ASP A 271 -3.10 -7.95 3.73
CA ASP A 271 -3.78 -7.00 2.83
C ASP A 271 -4.43 -5.83 3.59
N ALA A 272 -4.98 -6.09 4.78
CA ALA A 272 -5.57 -5.06 5.62
C ALA A 272 -4.48 -4.14 6.20
N PHE A 273 -3.36 -4.73 6.63
CA PHE A 273 -2.21 -3.99 7.14
C PHE A 273 -1.57 -3.11 6.05
N ASP A 274 -1.33 -3.68 4.86
CA ASP A 274 -0.86 -2.94 3.68
C ASP A 274 -1.80 -1.78 3.34
N SER A 275 -3.12 -2.01 3.38
CA SER A 275 -4.10 -0.95 3.10
C SER A 275 -4.02 0.21 4.11
N ILE A 276 -3.85 -0.08 5.40
CA ILE A 276 -3.66 0.96 6.42
C ILE A 276 -2.39 1.77 6.12
N VAL A 277 -1.27 1.09 5.89
CA VAL A 277 0.02 1.72 5.62
C VAL A 277 -0.01 2.55 4.34
N ILE A 278 -0.64 2.07 3.28
CA ILE A 278 -0.77 2.81 2.01
C ILE A 278 -1.63 4.06 2.20
N ASN A 279 -2.77 3.97 2.91
CA ASN A 279 -3.63 5.13 3.15
C ASN A 279 -2.93 6.19 4.00
N LEU A 280 -2.24 5.78 5.08
CA LEU A 280 -1.44 6.70 5.89
C LEU A 280 -0.30 7.31 5.08
N ALA A 281 0.41 6.53 4.27
CA ALA A 281 1.48 7.01 3.39
C ALA A 281 0.99 8.07 2.39
N LEU A 282 -0.21 7.89 1.82
CA LEU A 282 -0.84 8.90 0.95
C LEU A 282 -1.19 10.16 1.74
N ALA A 283 -1.75 10.02 2.95
CA ALA A 283 -2.13 11.14 3.80
C ALA A 283 -0.93 11.98 4.28
N THR A 284 0.29 11.43 4.31
CA THR A 284 1.51 12.20 4.65
C THR A 284 1.82 13.33 3.67
N GLY A 285 1.43 13.19 2.40
CA GLY A 285 1.88 14.07 1.32
C GLY A 285 3.36 13.90 0.92
N LEU A 286 4.08 12.93 1.49
CA LEU A 286 5.52 12.71 1.25
C LEU A 286 5.84 11.87 0.01
N LEU A 287 4.82 11.33 -0.67
CA LEU A 287 5.00 10.47 -1.84
C LEU A 287 5.20 11.25 -3.16
N GLU A 288 4.67 12.46 -3.25
CA GLU A 288 4.72 13.27 -4.47
C GLU A 288 5.93 14.22 -4.44
N ILE A 289 6.98 13.88 -5.19
CA ILE A 289 8.01 14.87 -5.55
C ILE A 289 7.75 15.29 -6.98
N SER A 290 7.50 16.58 -7.20
CA SER A 290 7.60 17.18 -8.53
C SER A 290 9.04 16.98 -9.00
N SER A 291 9.25 16.20 -10.05
CA SER A 291 10.54 15.95 -10.68
C SER A 291 11.07 17.21 -11.38
N SER A 292 11.28 18.28 -10.62
CA SER A 292 12.19 19.35 -10.97
C SER A 292 13.50 19.03 -10.28
N SER A 293 14.39 18.36 -11.00
CA SER A 293 15.82 18.39 -10.71
C SER A 293 16.29 19.85 -10.85
N SER A 294 15.99 20.69 -9.87
CA SER A 294 16.56 22.02 -9.81
C SER A 294 18.06 21.82 -9.56
N SER A 295 18.88 22.25 -10.50
CA SER A 295 20.35 22.28 -10.37
C SER A 295 20.81 23.11 -9.16
N VAL A 296 19.91 23.93 -8.60
CA VAL A 296 20.12 24.79 -7.44
C VAL A 296 19.98 23.98 -6.14
N PRO A 297 20.99 24.00 -5.24
CA PRO A 297 20.89 23.42 -3.90
C PRO A 297 19.80 24.10 -3.05
N ASP A 298 19.12 23.31 -2.20
CA ASP A 298 18.21 23.86 -1.19
C ASP A 298 18.98 24.80 -0.24
N PRO A 299 18.38 25.95 0.14
CA PRO A 299 19.03 26.90 1.04
C PRO A 299 19.22 26.31 2.44
N ILE A 300 20.36 26.65 3.06
CA ILE A 300 20.71 26.22 4.42
C ILE A 300 20.68 27.44 5.33
N VAL A 301 19.86 27.40 6.36
CA VAL A 301 19.71 28.48 7.34
C VAL A 301 20.23 28.01 8.69
N ASP A 302 20.99 28.88 9.37
CA ASP A 302 21.45 28.64 10.74
C ASP A 302 20.48 29.32 11.72
N VAL A 303 19.81 28.51 12.54
CA VAL A 303 18.91 28.98 13.61
C VAL A 303 19.47 28.48 14.93
N ALA A 304 19.91 29.42 15.78
CA ALA A 304 20.48 29.14 17.10
C ALA A 304 21.66 28.14 17.11
N GLY A 305 22.49 28.12 16.05
CA GLY A 305 23.65 27.23 15.92
C GLY A 305 23.33 25.87 15.30
N GLN A 306 22.07 25.62 14.94
CA GLN A 306 21.64 24.43 14.22
C GLN A 306 21.31 24.78 12.76
N LYS A 307 21.84 23.99 11.83
CA LYS A 307 21.63 24.19 10.40
C LYS A 307 20.41 23.42 9.93
N TYR A 308 19.51 24.11 9.24
CA TYR A 308 18.30 23.55 8.65
C TYR A 308 18.35 23.67 7.13
N VAL A 309 18.01 22.59 6.43
CA VAL A 309 17.84 22.59 4.97
C VAL A 309 16.38 22.92 4.68
N VAL A 310 16.13 24.05 4.02
CA VAL A 310 14.77 24.51 3.70
C VAL A 310 14.39 24.03 2.31
N SER A 311 14.00 22.76 2.22
CA SER A 311 13.53 22.15 0.96
C SER A 311 12.03 22.33 0.78
N LYS A 312 11.56 22.29 -0.47
CA LYS A 312 10.12 22.37 -0.79
C LYS A 312 9.30 21.32 -0.04
N LEU A 313 9.83 20.10 0.08
CA LEU A 313 9.18 19.00 0.79
C LEU A 313 9.14 19.24 2.31
N ALA A 314 10.21 19.81 2.90
CA ALA A 314 10.21 20.20 4.30
C ALA A 314 9.13 21.26 4.58
N VAL A 315 9.04 22.31 3.75
CA VAL A 315 8.01 23.36 3.89
C VAL A 315 6.59 22.77 3.74
N GLN A 316 6.38 21.87 2.77
CA GLN A 316 5.08 21.21 2.57
C GLN A 316 4.66 20.34 3.76
N LEU A 317 5.58 19.54 4.31
CA LEU A 317 5.30 18.72 5.49
C LEU A 317 5.04 19.61 6.72
N GLY A 318 5.87 20.63 6.92
CA GLY A 318 5.74 21.58 8.04
C GLY A 318 4.40 22.29 8.07
N ARG A 319 3.88 22.68 6.90
CA ARG A 319 2.56 23.31 6.76
C ARG A 319 1.40 22.33 6.94
N ASN A 320 1.63 21.03 6.71
CA ASN A 320 0.59 20.01 6.73
C ASN A 320 0.54 19.26 8.08
N TYR A 321 -0.16 19.83 9.05
CA TYR A 321 -0.36 19.22 10.38
C TYR A 321 -0.92 17.79 10.31
N LYS A 322 -1.94 17.53 9.47
CA LYS A 322 -2.48 16.17 9.26
C LYS A 322 -1.45 15.22 8.67
N GLY A 323 -0.63 15.70 7.74
CA GLY A 323 0.45 14.93 7.13
C GLY A 323 1.54 14.53 8.13
N GLN A 324 1.87 15.42 9.06
CA GLN A 324 2.78 15.13 10.18
C GLN A 324 2.24 14.03 11.08
N LEU A 325 0.97 14.14 11.50
CA LEU A 325 0.31 13.10 12.30
C LEU A 325 0.24 11.77 11.56
N ALA A 326 -0.10 11.78 10.26
CA ALA A 326 -0.11 10.58 9.44
C ALA A 326 1.28 9.93 9.37
N ALA A 327 2.36 10.72 9.25
CA ALA A 327 3.73 10.22 9.24
C ALA A 327 4.10 9.56 10.57
N VAL A 328 3.81 10.22 11.70
CA VAL A 328 4.07 9.66 13.04
C VAL A 328 3.34 8.33 13.24
N VAL A 329 2.05 8.27 12.88
CA VAL A 329 1.25 7.04 13.02
C VAL A 329 1.74 5.94 12.08
N LEU A 330 2.04 6.29 10.83
CA LEU A 330 2.60 5.38 9.83
C LEU A 330 3.86 4.69 10.36
N PHE A 331 4.87 5.46 10.77
CA PHE A 331 6.14 4.89 11.21
C PHE A 331 6.02 4.20 12.57
N THR A 332 5.12 4.64 13.45
CA THR A 332 4.83 3.93 14.71
C THR A 332 4.26 2.53 14.43
N VAL A 333 3.30 2.42 13.52
CA VAL A 333 2.65 1.15 13.15
C VAL A 333 3.64 0.22 12.44
N VAL A 334 4.42 0.74 11.49
CA VAL A 334 5.40 -0.07 10.74
C VAL A 334 6.55 -0.53 11.66
N THR A 335 7.01 0.30 12.58
CA THR A 335 8.06 -0.11 13.54
C THR A 335 7.52 -1.17 14.50
N SER A 336 6.28 -1.06 14.97
CA SER A 336 5.69 -2.00 15.92
C SER A 336 5.30 -3.35 15.30
N HIS A 337 4.89 -3.35 14.04
CA HIS A 337 4.25 -4.49 13.38
C HIS A 337 4.77 -4.74 11.95
N GLY A 338 6.01 -4.35 11.67
CA GLY A 338 6.61 -4.41 10.32
C GLY A 338 6.61 -5.79 9.67
N ASP A 339 6.62 -6.87 10.46
CA ASP A 339 6.49 -8.24 9.96
C ASP A 339 5.15 -8.53 9.27
N SER A 340 4.13 -7.72 9.51
CA SER A 340 2.82 -7.85 8.85
C SER A 340 2.78 -7.16 7.48
N LEU A 341 3.77 -6.33 7.15
CA LEU A 341 3.81 -5.51 5.95
C LEU A 341 4.33 -6.31 4.74
N ARG A 342 3.70 -6.12 3.57
CA ARG A 342 4.12 -6.73 2.31
C ARG A 342 4.28 -5.65 1.25
N LYS A 343 3.24 -5.37 0.47
CA LYS A 343 3.27 -4.41 -0.66
C LYS A 343 3.43 -2.97 -0.19
N GLY A 344 3.09 -2.68 1.06
CA GLY A 344 3.25 -1.35 1.64
C GLY A 344 4.71 -0.92 1.81
N TRP A 345 5.68 -1.85 1.82
CA TRP A 345 7.11 -1.51 1.90
C TRP A 345 7.54 -0.56 0.79
N THR A 346 7.02 -0.72 -0.43
CA THR A 346 7.32 0.17 -1.55
C THR A 346 6.91 1.62 -1.26
N LYS A 347 5.83 1.87 -0.50
CA LYS A 347 5.42 3.23 -0.11
C LYS A 347 6.30 3.79 0.99
N VAL A 348 6.61 2.98 2.01
CA VAL A 348 7.48 3.36 3.12
C VAL A 348 8.88 3.76 2.61
N LEU A 349 9.49 2.92 1.77
CA LEU A 349 10.80 3.17 1.19
C LEU A 349 10.79 4.38 0.23
N LYS A 350 9.69 4.63 -0.51
CA LYS A 350 9.54 5.86 -1.31
C LYS A 350 9.53 7.12 -0.44
N ILE A 351 8.87 7.08 0.72
CA ILE A 351 8.93 8.19 1.69
C ILE A 351 10.36 8.38 2.19
N ILE A 352 11.05 7.29 2.57
CA ILE A 352 12.45 7.36 3.03
C ILE A 352 13.36 7.96 1.94
N ARG A 353 13.22 7.54 0.69
CA ARG A 353 13.92 8.12 -0.47
C ARG A 353 13.70 9.63 -0.55
N ASN A 354 12.45 10.06 -0.43
CA ASN A 354 12.07 11.46 -0.60
C ASN A 354 12.57 12.34 0.57
N LEU A 355 12.52 11.81 1.81
CA LEU A 355 13.12 12.44 2.98
C LEU A 355 14.65 12.53 2.86
N PHE A 356 15.29 11.50 2.29
CA PHE A 356 16.73 11.49 2.08
C PHE A 356 17.17 12.57 1.09
N LEU A 357 16.53 12.63 -0.08
CA LEU A 357 16.80 13.63 -1.11
C LEU A 357 16.57 15.06 -0.60
N SER A 358 15.68 15.22 0.38
CA SER A 358 15.36 16.51 1.02
C SER A 358 16.20 16.82 2.26
N SER A 359 17.23 16.01 2.56
CA SER A 359 18.11 16.14 3.73
C SER A 359 17.38 16.09 5.09
N LEU A 360 16.28 15.36 5.18
CA LEU A 360 15.45 15.24 6.39
C LEU A 360 15.68 13.93 7.16
N LEU A 361 16.37 12.93 6.59
CA LEU A 361 16.63 11.67 7.31
C LEU A 361 17.57 11.87 8.50
N PRO A 362 17.38 11.11 9.60
CA PRO A 362 18.32 11.09 10.71
C PRO A 362 19.74 10.69 10.28
N ASN A 363 20.76 11.38 10.80
CA ASN A 363 22.18 11.08 10.51
C ASN A 363 22.57 9.62 10.78
N ALA A 364 21.92 8.96 11.74
CA ALA A 364 22.16 7.55 12.04
C ALA A 364 21.87 6.62 10.84
N MET A 365 20.94 7.00 9.97
CA MET A 365 20.58 6.24 8.76
C MET A 365 21.51 6.51 7.57
N LEU A 366 22.38 7.53 7.68
CA LEU A 366 23.30 7.93 6.60
C LEU A 366 24.69 7.31 6.75
N ARG A 367 24.96 6.66 7.89
CA ARG A 367 26.24 6.00 8.19
C ARG A 367 26.29 4.63 7.51
N VAL A 368 27.28 4.43 6.67
CA VAL A 368 27.57 3.17 5.96
C VAL A 368 28.80 2.50 6.57
N GLU A 369 28.80 1.17 6.63
CA GLU A 369 29.98 0.42 7.08
C GLU A 369 31.06 0.39 5.99
N ASP A 370 32.32 0.62 6.37
CA ASP A 370 33.45 0.65 5.44
C ASP A 370 34.67 -0.06 6.03
N PHE A 371 35.33 -0.90 5.24
CA PHE A 371 36.52 -1.64 5.69
C PHE A 371 37.68 -0.71 6.09
N LEU A 372 37.84 0.44 5.42
CA LEU A 372 39.00 1.32 5.59
C LEU A 372 38.84 2.30 6.76
N SER A 373 37.61 2.66 7.12
CA SER A 373 37.33 3.74 8.10
C SER A 373 36.28 3.39 9.15
N ARG A 374 35.87 2.11 9.21
CA ARG A 374 34.76 1.55 10.02
C ARG A 374 33.39 2.10 9.65
N THR A 375 33.23 3.41 9.52
CA THR A 375 31.97 4.07 9.11
C THR A 375 32.24 5.33 8.28
N ARG A 376 31.47 5.53 7.20
CA ARG A 376 31.45 6.78 6.39
C ARG A 376 30.02 7.30 6.24
N ASP A 377 29.84 8.58 5.92
CA ASP A 377 28.52 9.13 5.57
C ASP A 377 28.32 9.10 4.05
N ILE A 378 27.09 8.81 3.58
CA ILE A 378 26.75 8.89 2.15
C ILE A 378 26.72 10.36 1.72
N PRO A 379 27.59 10.80 0.79
CA PRO A 379 27.57 12.18 0.34
C PRO A 379 26.33 12.44 -0.51
N LEU A 380 25.49 13.43 -0.16
CA LEU A 380 24.34 13.80 -0.99
C LEU A 380 24.74 14.42 -2.34
N LYS A 381 25.92 15.05 -2.39
CA LYS A 381 26.55 15.57 -3.61
C LYS A 381 28.06 15.29 -3.57
N PRO A 382 28.70 14.99 -4.70
CA PRO A 382 30.15 14.83 -4.75
C PRO A 382 30.84 16.14 -4.33
N LYS A 383 31.94 16.05 -3.56
CA LYS A 383 32.72 17.22 -3.17
C LYS A 383 33.35 17.83 -4.43
N THR A 384 32.91 19.03 -4.84
CA THR A 384 33.60 19.78 -5.89
C THR A 384 34.93 20.32 -5.36
N PRO A 385 36.04 20.20 -6.10
CA PRO A 385 37.31 20.80 -5.70
C PRO A 385 37.14 22.31 -5.60
N LYS A 386 37.51 22.90 -4.45
CA LYS A 386 37.47 24.36 -4.28
C LYS A 386 38.45 25.00 -5.26
N PRO A 387 38.06 25.98 -6.10
CA PRO A 387 39.01 26.75 -6.87
C PRO A 387 39.96 27.47 -5.91
N SER A 388 41.25 27.46 -6.22
CA SER A 388 42.30 28.15 -5.47
C SER A 388 41.93 29.61 -5.28
N LYS A 389 41.80 30.06 -4.03
CA LYS A 389 41.61 31.48 -3.71
C LYS A 389 42.90 32.22 -4.06
N ASP A 390 42.92 32.87 -5.21
CA ASP A 390 43.88 33.95 -5.47
C ASP A 390 43.63 35.08 -4.48
N THR A 391 44.58 35.25 -3.57
CA THR A 391 44.64 36.35 -2.62
C THR A 391 44.96 37.65 -3.35
N THR A 392 43.95 38.43 -3.72
CA THR A 392 44.11 39.87 -3.92
C THR A 392 43.51 40.62 -2.74
N ARG A 393 44.40 41.07 -1.84
CA ARG A 393 44.11 42.05 -0.80
C ARG A 393 43.62 43.35 -1.47
N ARG A 394 42.43 43.83 -1.11
CA ARG A 394 42.13 45.27 -1.11
C ARG A 394 41.35 45.64 0.14
N ASP A 395 41.86 46.67 0.79
CA ASP A 395 41.47 47.21 2.09
C ASP A 395 40.04 47.75 2.13
N GLY A 396 39.50 47.81 3.35
CA GLY A 396 38.15 48.25 3.65
C GLY A 396 37.87 49.70 3.27
N SER A 397 36.64 49.95 2.84
CA SER A 397 36.07 51.30 2.75
C SER A 397 34.56 51.25 3.02
N LEU A 398 34.13 52.19 3.88
CA LEU A 398 32.84 52.31 4.58
C LEU A 398 31.64 52.68 3.69
N LEU A 399 31.52 52.12 2.47
CA LEU A 399 30.44 52.47 1.53
C LEU A 399 29.64 51.27 0.98
N SER A 400 29.76 50.07 1.54
CA SER A 400 29.01 48.90 1.06
C SER A 400 27.50 48.94 1.37
N THR A 401 27.04 49.84 2.24
CA THR A 401 25.63 49.89 2.68
C THR A 401 24.72 50.74 1.78
N LEU A 402 25.27 51.49 0.82
CA LEU A 402 24.47 52.32 -0.10
C LEU A 402 24.37 51.76 -1.52
N SER A 403 25.16 50.73 -1.86
CA SER A 403 25.10 50.09 -3.18
C SER A 403 23.95 49.10 -3.34
N SER A 404 23.32 48.65 -2.25
CA SER A 404 22.19 47.71 -2.28
C SER A 404 20.83 48.38 -2.53
N TYR A 405 20.71 49.70 -2.32
CA TYR A 405 19.43 50.41 -2.42
C TYR A 405 19.24 51.21 -3.72
N LEU A 406 20.33 51.46 -4.47
CA LEU A 406 20.30 52.24 -5.73
C LEU A 406 20.43 51.39 -7.00
N LEU A 407 20.53 50.08 -6.88
CA LEU A 407 20.59 49.17 -8.03
C LEU A 407 19.46 48.14 -7.96
N SER A 408 18.30 48.54 -8.45
CA SER A 408 17.23 47.68 -8.95
C SER A 408 16.43 48.49 -9.98
N PRO A 409 15.88 47.95 -11.10
CA PRO A 409 15.78 46.55 -11.52
C PRO A 409 16.09 46.37 -13.03
N TYR A 410 17.35 46.31 -13.49
CA TYR A 410 17.67 45.94 -14.89
C TYR A 410 19.08 45.35 -14.98
N SER A 411 19.26 44.13 -14.49
CA SER A 411 20.43 43.32 -14.81
C SER A 411 19.95 41.88 -14.82
N GLY A 412 19.74 41.33 -16.02
CA GLY A 412 19.32 39.97 -16.21
C GLY A 412 20.43 39.02 -15.79
N ASP A 413 20.21 38.33 -14.67
CA ASP A 413 20.83 37.05 -14.30
C ASP A 413 19.91 36.38 -13.26
N GLU A 414 18.86 35.71 -13.75
CA GLU A 414 17.84 34.99 -12.98
C GLU A 414 18.34 33.62 -12.45
N ALA A 415 19.38 33.59 -11.62
CA ALA A 415 19.86 32.33 -11.03
C ALA A 415 20.43 32.43 -9.61
N TYR A 416 19.98 33.42 -8.81
CA TYR A 416 20.28 33.46 -7.38
C TYR A 416 19.10 32.90 -6.58
N SER A 417 19.41 31.95 -5.67
CA SER A 417 18.48 31.41 -4.67
C SER A 417 17.74 32.55 -3.98
N ARG A 418 16.41 32.52 -4.03
CA ARG A 418 15.60 33.35 -3.15
C ARG A 418 15.92 32.93 -1.72
N ASP A 419 16.37 33.87 -0.89
CA ASP A 419 16.53 33.61 0.54
C ASP A 419 15.17 33.15 1.10
N PRO A 420 15.13 32.02 1.83
CA PRO A 420 13.88 31.46 2.33
C PRO A 420 13.21 32.44 3.29
N THR A 421 11.89 32.53 3.25
CA THR A 421 11.15 33.39 4.18
C THR A 421 11.23 32.83 5.60
N GLU A 422 11.01 33.68 6.61
CA GLU A 422 10.96 33.24 8.02
C GLU A 422 9.87 32.18 8.24
N GLU A 423 8.72 32.30 7.57
CA GLU A 423 7.66 31.27 7.56
C GLU A 423 8.16 29.95 6.96
N GLU A 424 8.89 29.96 5.84
CA GLU A 424 9.45 28.74 5.24
C GLU A 424 10.47 28.06 6.15
N VAL A 425 11.29 28.85 6.86
CA VAL A 425 12.25 28.33 7.86
C VAL A 425 11.49 27.67 9.02
N GLU A 426 10.47 28.32 9.57
CA GLU A 426 9.64 27.76 10.65
C GLU A 426 8.97 26.45 10.22
N MET A 427 8.40 26.39 9.01
CA MET A 427 7.80 25.16 8.49
C MET A 427 8.85 24.05 8.32
N ALA A 428 10.04 24.36 7.82
CA ALA A 428 11.11 23.38 7.71
C ALA A 428 11.55 22.84 9.08
N MET A 429 11.57 23.68 10.12
CA MET A 429 11.85 23.25 11.49
C MET A 429 10.78 22.29 12.01
N CYS A 430 9.49 22.59 11.82
CA CYS A 430 8.39 21.69 12.18
C CYS A 430 8.51 20.33 11.48
N ALA A 431 8.90 20.31 10.20
CA ALA A 431 9.11 19.08 9.46
C ALA A 431 10.27 18.24 10.05
N VAL A 432 11.39 18.88 10.40
CA VAL A 432 12.52 18.20 11.04
C VAL A 432 12.11 17.61 12.40
N GLU A 433 11.36 18.36 13.20
CA GLU A 433 10.83 17.88 14.48
C GLU A 433 9.90 16.68 14.27
N CYS A 434 8.94 16.76 13.35
CA CYS A 434 8.06 15.65 12.99
C CYS A 434 8.84 14.39 12.60
N VAL A 435 9.85 14.52 11.73
CA VAL A 435 10.68 13.36 11.30
C VAL A 435 11.48 12.78 12.48
N SER A 436 11.93 13.62 13.41
CA SER A 436 12.62 13.15 14.63
C SER A 436 11.70 12.30 15.52
N VAL A 437 10.42 12.69 15.65
CA VAL A 437 9.40 11.95 16.41
C VAL A 437 9.06 10.61 15.76
N CYS A 438 9.19 10.50 14.43
CA CYS A 438 8.94 9.25 13.70
C CYS A 438 9.98 8.15 13.98
N LYS A 439 11.13 8.48 14.60
CA LYS A 439 12.20 7.54 14.99
C LYS A 439 12.62 6.56 13.88
N LEU A 440 12.81 7.07 12.66
CA LEU A 440 13.06 6.26 11.46
C LEU A 440 14.24 5.29 11.58
N GLN A 441 15.23 5.59 12.42
CA GLN A 441 16.36 4.70 12.70
C GLN A 441 15.96 3.36 13.33
N GLU A 442 14.78 3.27 13.98
CA GLU A 442 14.28 2.03 14.60
C GLU A 442 13.58 1.11 13.59
N LEU A 443 13.29 1.59 12.37
CA LEU A 443 12.50 0.86 11.36
C LEU A 443 13.07 -0.53 11.02
N PHE A 444 14.39 -0.67 11.04
CA PHE A 444 15.10 -1.93 10.76
C PHE A 444 15.73 -2.55 12.01
N ALA A 445 15.39 -2.07 13.21
CA ALA A 445 15.94 -2.62 14.46
C ALA A 445 15.57 -4.10 14.62
N ASP A 446 14.29 -4.42 14.40
CA ASP A 446 13.71 -5.77 14.57
C ASP A 446 13.69 -6.59 13.28
N VAL A 447 14.46 -6.21 12.25
CA VAL A 447 14.44 -6.90 10.95
C VAL A 447 14.83 -8.38 11.05
N THR A 448 15.56 -8.77 12.10
CA THR A 448 15.95 -10.15 12.38
C THR A 448 14.80 -11.02 12.90
N SER A 449 13.76 -10.41 13.49
CA SER A 449 12.57 -11.15 13.95
C SER A 449 11.51 -11.28 12.86
N PHE A 450 11.65 -10.58 11.73
CA PHE A 450 10.71 -10.69 10.62
C PHE A 450 10.71 -12.12 10.05
N SER A 451 9.56 -12.56 9.55
CA SER A 451 9.42 -13.77 8.76
C SER A 451 10.18 -13.63 7.43
N LEU A 452 10.60 -14.78 6.88
CA LEU A 452 11.34 -14.82 5.61
C LEU A 452 10.57 -14.14 4.47
N GLU A 453 9.25 -14.31 4.44
CA GLU A 453 8.39 -13.71 3.42
C GLU A 453 8.40 -12.17 3.49
N THR A 454 8.34 -11.59 4.69
CA THR A 454 8.47 -10.14 4.89
C THR A 454 9.82 -9.64 4.43
N GLN A 455 10.90 -10.36 4.78
CA GLN A 455 12.25 -9.99 4.38
C GLN A 455 12.40 -9.99 2.86
N LYS A 456 11.90 -11.01 2.17
CA LYS A 456 11.87 -11.06 0.69
C LYS A 456 11.06 -9.92 0.08
N CYS A 457 9.90 -9.59 0.65
CA CYS A 457 9.10 -8.44 0.21
C CYS A 457 9.86 -7.11 0.37
N LEU A 458 10.54 -6.93 1.52
CA LEU A 458 11.33 -5.74 1.81
C LEU A 458 12.51 -5.60 0.84
N LEU A 459 13.30 -6.65 0.62
CA LEU A 459 14.43 -6.61 -0.32
C LEU A 459 13.96 -6.39 -1.76
N THR A 460 12.85 -7.01 -2.17
CA THR A 460 12.22 -6.74 -3.48
C THR A 460 11.84 -5.25 -3.62
N ALA A 461 11.22 -4.67 -2.60
CA ALA A 461 10.86 -3.24 -2.62
C ALA A 461 12.08 -2.31 -2.62
N ILE A 462 13.17 -2.68 -1.93
CA ILE A 462 14.46 -1.96 -1.99
C ILE A 462 15.01 -1.98 -3.43
N ARG A 463 15.01 -3.15 -4.08
CA ARG A 463 15.46 -3.30 -5.47
C ARG A 463 14.65 -2.42 -6.43
N GLU A 464 13.32 -2.39 -6.29
CA GLU A 464 12.42 -1.59 -7.13
C GLU A 464 12.65 -0.07 -7.00
N ILE A 465 13.06 0.42 -5.83
CA ILE A 465 13.14 1.86 -5.54
C ILE A 465 14.56 2.39 -5.65
N GLY A 466 15.54 1.56 -5.30
CA GLY A 466 16.91 1.99 -5.14
C GLY A 466 17.67 2.18 -6.44
N TYR A 467 17.40 1.39 -7.48
CA TYR A 467 18.16 1.45 -8.74
C TYR A 467 17.37 0.88 -9.92
N ASP A 468 17.08 1.73 -10.92
CA ASP A 468 16.36 1.32 -12.14
C ASP A 468 17.34 0.84 -13.23
N ILE A 469 17.54 -0.47 -13.30
CA ILE A 469 18.42 -1.12 -14.30
C ILE A 469 17.96 -0.81 -15.74
N GLU A 470 16.64 -0.70 -15.99
CA GLU A 470 16.10 -0.46 -17.34
C GLU A 470 16.30 0.99 -17.79
N GLU A 471 16.31 1.94 -16.86
CA GLU A 471 16.74 3.31 -17.12
C GLU A 471 18.24 3.35 -17.47
N MET A 472 19.08 2.61 -16.73
CA MET A 472 20.53 2.59 -16.95
C MET A 472 20.93 1.96 -18.28
N LYS A 473 20.20 0.95 -18.76
CA LYS A 473 20.40 0.37 -20.10
C LYS A 473 20.28 1.38 -21.23
N LYS A 474 19.49 2.45 -21.05
CA LYS A 474 19.27 3.51 -22.05
C LYS A 474 20.39 4.55 -22.06
N SER A 475 21.23 4.58 -21.04
CA SER A 475 22.29 5.56 -20.86
C SER A 475 23.50 5.24 -21.76
N THR A 476 23.74 6.12 -22.73
CA THR A 476 24.90 6.10 -23.64
C THR A 476 26.11 6.86 -23.09
N ILE A 477 25.93 7.63 -22.01
CA ILE A 477 26.93 8.51 -21.39
C ILE A 477 27.20 8.02 -19.94
N THR A 478 28.27 8.53 -19.33
CA THR A 478 28.55 8.42 -17.88
C THR A 478 27.30 8.77 -17.07
N ILE A 479 26.97 7.89 -16.13
CA ILE A 479 25.81 7.97 -15.25
C ILE A 479 26.17 8.90 -14.08
N PRO A 480 25.36 9.94 -13.79
CA PRO A 480 25.63 10.82 -12.67
C PRO A 480 25.54 10.07 -11.35
N TYR A 481 26.27 10.54 -10.35
CA TYR A 481 26.20 9.97 -9.00
C TYR A 481 24.77 10.06 -8.44
N ASP A 482 24.19 8.91 -8.13
CA ASP A 482 22.91 8.80 -7.45
C ASP A 482 23.12 8.40 -5.97
N PRO A 483 22.91 9.32 -5.01
CA PRO A 483 23.02 9.00 -3.60
C PRO A 483 21.94 8.01 -3.13
N VAL A 484 20.80 7.93 -3.83
CA VAL A 484 19.69 7.03 -3.49
C VAL A 484 20.11 5.58 -3.68
N ALA A 485 20.77 5.28 -4.79
CA ALA A 485 21.34 3.96 -5.05
C ALA A 485 22.31 3.52 -3.93
N ALA A 486 23.18 4.42 -3.47
CA ALA A 486 24.10 4.11 -2.37
C ALA A 486 23.38 3.84 -1.03
N LEU A 487 22.32 4.59 -0.72
CA LEU A 487 21.52 4.40 0.50
C LEU A 487 20.80 3.04 0.51
N PHE A 488 20.09 2.73 -0.58
CA PHE A 488 19.31 1.49 -0.66
C PHE A 488 20.20 0.25 -0.80
N LEU A 489 21.39 0.39 -1.41
CA LEU A 489 22.44 -0.63 -1.36
C LEU A 489 22.85 -0.93 0.08
N GLU A 490 23.11 0.08 0.92
CA GLU A 490 23.49 -0.16 2.31
C GLU A 490 22.36 -0.85 3.08
N PHE A 491 21.10 -0.48 2.86
CA PHE A 491 19.96 -1.17 3.48
C PHE A 491 19.88 -2.62 3.03
N MET A 492 20.00 -2.90 1.73
CA MET A 492 20.01 -4.26 1.17
C MET A 492 21.06 -5.14 1.83
N VAL A 493 22.31 -4.66 1.88
CA VAL A 493 23.45 -5.39 2.44
C VAL A 493 23.28 -5.57 3.95
N THR A 494 22.95 -4.49 4.67
CA THR A 494 22.81 -4.54 6.14
C THR A 494 21.70 -5.50 6.58
N ILE A 495 20.55 -5.47 5.90
CA ILE A 495 19.43 -6.37 6.21
C ILE A 495 19.85 -7.83 5.96
N THR A 496 20.53 -8.10 4.85
CA THR A 496 20.96 -9.46 4.49
C THR A 496 22.05 -9.98 5.45
N VAL A 497 23.08 -9.17 5.74
CA VAL A 497 24.17 -9.55 6.65
C VAL A 497 23.70 -9.74 8.09
N ARG A 498 22.69 -8.98 8.55
CA ARG A 498 22.09 -9.18 9.88
C ARG A 498 21.24 -10.46 9.99
N ASN A 499 21.00 -11.18 8.88
CA ASN A 499 20.25 -12.42 8.83
C ASN A 499 21.11 -13.58 8.25
N PRO A 500 22.26 -13.92 8.89
CA PRO A 500 23.19 -14.90 8.34
C PRO A 500 22.59 -16.32 8.23
N GLU A 501 21.64 -16.67 9.10
CA GLU A 501 20.94 -17.96 9.08
C GLU A 501 20.06 -18.16 7.83
N ARG A 502 19.72 -17.08 7.12
CA ARG A 502 18.82 -17.09 5.95
C ARG A 502 19.50 -16.56 4.69
N ILE A 503 20.83 -16.53 4.69
CA ILE A 503 21.59 -15.91 3.60
C ILE A 503 21.35 -16.61 2.28
N GLU A 504 21.17 -17.94 2.26
CA GLU A 504 20.88 -18.71 1.05
C GLU A 504 19.56 -18.28 0.40
N GLU A 505 18.52 -18.03 1.19
CA GLU A 505 17.21 -17.61 0.65
C GLU A 505 17.13 -16.12 0.28
N LEU A 506 18.02 -15.29 0.83
CA LEU A 506 18.08 -13.84 0.59
C LEU A 506 19.15 -13.44 -0.45
N TRP A 507 20.13 -14.32 -0.69
CA TRP A 507 21.30 -14.06 -1.54
C TRP A 507 20.91 -13.54 -2.91
N SER A 508 20.03 -14.26 -3.63
CA SER A 508 19.67 -13.91 -5.01
C SER A 508 19.10 -12.50 -5.13
N LEU A 509 18.27 -12.07 -4.17
CA LEU A 509 17.70 -10.71 -4.18
C LEU A 509 18.76 -9.62 -3.98
N ALA A 510 19.71 -9.85 -3.07
CA ALA A 510 20.79 -8.90 -2.78
C ALA A 510 21.88 -8.89 -3.86
N ALA A 511 22.30 -10.07 -4.30
CA ALA A 511 23.30 -10.26 -5.35
C ALA A 511 22.81 -9.71 -6.69
N ASP A 512 21.58 -10.03 -7.13
CA ASP A 512 21.00 -9.47 -8.36
C ASP A 512 21.04 -7.94 -8.39
N TYR A 513 20.74 -7.31 -7.26
CA TYR A 513 20.74 -5.85 -7.15
C TYR A 513 22.16 -5.28 -7.28
N ILE A 514 23.13 -5.89 -6.58
CA ILE A 514 24.54 -5.50 -6.63
C ILE A 514 25.13 -5.73 -8.03
N LEU A 515 24.93 -6.91 -8.61
CA LEU A 515 25.41 -7.26 -9.94
C LEU A 515 24.75 -6.39 -11.02
N GLY A 516 23.48 -6.03 -10.83
CA GLY A 516 22.80 -5.05 -11.67
C GLY A 516 23.50 -3.69 -11.72
N ILE A 517 24.03 -3.21 -10.59
CA ILE A 517 24.84 -1.98 -10.53
C ILE A 517 26.20 -2.20 -11.19
N LEU A 518 26.89 -3.30 -10.88
CA LEU A 518 28.23 -3.61 -11.40
C LEU A 518 28.27 -3.86 -12.91
N SER A 519 27.16 -4.31 -13.51
CA SER A 519 27.07 -4.48 -14.98
C SER A 519 27.30 -3.17 -15.76
N PHE A 520 27.24 -2.01 -15.10
CA PHE A 520 27.53 -0.70 -15.67
C PHE A 520 28.74 0.00 -15.02
N ALA A 521 29.66 -0.76 -14.40
CA ALA A 521 30.72 -0.20 -13.56
C ALA A 521 31.57 0.90 -14.22
N GLU A 522 31.92 0.77 -15.51
CA GLU A 522 32.68 1.79 -16.25
C GLU A 522 31.96 3.13 -16.41
N LYS A 523 30.62 3.09 -16.45
CA LYS A 523 29.78 4.28 -16.64
C LYS A 523 29.36 4.90 -15.32
N GLN A 524 29.50 4.19 -14.21
CA GLN A 524 29.00 4.60 -12.91
C GLN A 524 29.97 5.56 -12.20
N SER A 525 29.43 6.31 -11.24
CA SER A 525 30.27 7.09 -10.33
C SER A 525 31.15 6.17 -9.49
N VAL A 526 32.44 6.52 -9.36
CA VAL A 526 33.40 5.82 -8.49
C VAL A 526 32.84 5.62 -7.08
N LEU A 527 32.14 6.62 -6.53
CA LEU A 527 31.53 6.51 -5.19
C LEU A 527 30.49 5.39 -5.10
N VAL A 528 29.68 5.18 -6.14
CA VAL A 528 28.71 4.08 -6.15
C VAL A 528 29.44 2.75 -6.26
N ILE A 529 30.43 2.65 -7.15
CA ILE A 529 31.15 1.39 -7.38
C ILE A 529 31.99 0.96 -6.17
N GLU A 530 32.70 1.89 -5.51
CA GLU A 530 33.35 1.62 -4.23
C GLU A 530 32.36 1.02 -3.23
N ARG A 531 31.16 1.60 -3.11
CA ARG A 531 30.14 1.12 -2.20
C ARG A 531 29.59 -0.25 -2.58
N THR A 532 29.37 -0.48 -3.86
CA THR A 532 28.88 -1.76 -4.39
C THR A 532 29.87 -2.88 -4.15
N VAL A 533 31.17 -2.63 -4.33
CA VAL A 533 32.25 -3.60 -4.05
C VAL A 533 32.33 -3.93 -2.55
N VAL A 534 32.28 -2.92 -1.68
CA VAL A 534 32.26 -3.16 -0.22
C VAL A 534 31.02 -3.97 0.17
N GLY A 535 29.86 -3.65 -0.40
CA GLY A 535 28.62 -4.39 -0.18
C GLY A 535 28.71 -5.86 -0.61
N LEU A 536 29.24 -6.12 -1.81
CA LEU A 536 29.45 -7.46 -2.34
C LEU A 536 30.36 -8.30 -1.43
N LEU A 537 31.50 -7.73 -1.03
CA LEU A 537 32.46 -8.43 -0.18
C LEU A 537 31.91 -8.68 1.23
N ARG A 538 31.09 -7.77 1.79
CA ARG A 538 30.37 -8.01 3.06
C ARG A 538 29.41 -9.20 2.96
N LEU A 539 28.68 -9.34 1.84
CA LEU A 539 27.83 -10.50 1.61
C LEU A 539 28.66 -11.79 1.49
N CYS A 540 29.75 -11.77 0.73
CA CYS A 540 30.65 -12.91 0.59
C CYS A 540 31.24 -13.34 1.94
N ILE A 541 31.67 -12.39 2.77
CA ILE A 541 32.18 -12.64 4.14
C ILE A 541 31.10 -13.30 4.99
N CYS A 542 29.86 -12.80 4.94
CA CYS A 542 28.75 -13.37 5.68
C CYS A 542 28.45 -14.82 5.26
N ALA A 543 28.38 -15.08 3.95
CA ALA A 543 28.13 -16.41 3.39
C ALA A 543 29.29 -17.38 3.70
N ALA A 544 30.53 -16.93 3.57
CA ALA A 544 31.71 -17.71 3.91
C ALA A 544 31.76 -18.07 5.41
N THR A 545 31.34 -17.16 6.29
CA THR A 545 31.26 -17.42 7.74
C THR A 545 30.28 -18.55 8.06
N ARG A 546 29.28 -18.76 7.18
CA ARG A 546 28.28 -19.82 7.28
C ARG A 546 28.67 -21.10 6.52
N ASN A 547 29.80 -21.11 5.83
CA ASN A 547 30.24 -22.20 4.95
C ASN A 547 29.21 -22.57 3.87
N VAL A 548 28.47 -21.59 3.34
CA VAL A 548 27.50 -21.76 2.26
C VAL A 548 27.90 -20.94 1.03
N LEU A 549 27.22 -21.19 -0.10
CA LEU A 549 27.28 -20.39 -1.32
C LEU A 549 28.69 -20.23 -1.93
N LEU A 550 29.53 -21.28 -1.87
CA LEU A 550 30.89 -21.22 -2.40
C LEU A 550 30.90 -20.85 -3.89
N ALA A 551 30.07 -21.48 -4.70
CA ALA A 551 30.00 -21.23 -6.15
C ALA A 551 29.67 -19.77 -6.46
N GLU A 552 28.69 -19.21 -5.75
CA GLU A 552 28.27 -17.81 -5.91
C GLU A 552 29.35 -16.84 -5.41
N ILE A 553 30.08 -17.19 -4.34
CA ILE A 553 31.24 -16.40 -3.89
C ILE A 553 32.33 -16.41 -4.96
N LEU A 554 32.66 -17.55 -5.55
CA LEU A 554 33.67 -17.65 -6.63
C LEU A 554 33.26 -16.82 -7.85
N GLU A 555 31.99 -16.84 -8.23
CA GLU A 555 31.45 -15.98 -9.30
C GLU A 555 31.64 -14.49 -8.97
N CYS A 556 31.32 -14.08 -7.74
CA CYS A 556 31.52 -12.70 -7.30
C CYS A 556 32.99 -12.27 -7.33
N LEU A 557 33.91 -13.13 -6.86
CA LEU A 557 35.35 -12.85 -6.89
C LEU A 557 35.90 -12.78 -8.33
N THR A 558 35.40 -13.64 -9.21
CA THR A 558 35.73 -13.63 -10.64
C THR A 558 35.34 -12.31 -11.29
N ILE A 559 34.13 -11.80 -11.00
CA ILE A 559 33.68 -10.49 -11.49
C ILE A 559 34.60 -9.35 -11.03
N LEU A 560 35.06 -9.39 -9.77
CA LEU A 560 35.98 -8.38 -9.24
C LEU A 560 37.36 -8.44 -9.90
N ARG A 561 37.84 -9.65 -10.23
CA ARG A 561 39.12 -9.85 -10.93
C ARG A 561 39.06 -9.31 -12.35
N ASP A 562 37.95 -9.56 -13.03
CA ASP A 562 37.76 -9.24 -14.44
C ASP A 562 37.33 -7.78 -14.67
N PHE A 563 37.39 -6.93 -13.64
CA PHE A 563 37.07 -5.52 -13.77
C PHE A 563 37.99 -4.78 -14.76
N PRO A 564 37.45 -3.82 -15.53
CA PRO A 564 38.25 -2.96 -16.40
C PRO A 564 39.30 -2.18 -15.60
N PRO A 565 40.50 -1.90 -16.17
CA PRO A 565 41.61 -1.29 -15.43
C PRO A 565 41.26 0.02 -14.73
N SER A 566 40.41 0.86 -15.36
CA SER A 566 39.94 2.13 -14.80
C SER A 566 39.09 1.94 -13.55
N VAL A 567 38.23 0.92 -13.53
CA VAL A 567 37.40 0.55 -12.39
C VAL A 567 38.27 -0.07 -11.31
N THR A 568 39.11 -1.03 -11.66
CA THR A 568 40.03 -1.72 -10.74
C THR A 568 40.92 -0.73 -10.00
N GLN A 569 41.48 0.26 -10.69
CA GLN A 569 42.28 1.31 -10.06
C GLN A 569 41.49 2.14 -9.04
N ALA A 570 40.21 2.40 -9.31
CA ALA A 570 39.36 3.20 -8.44
C ALA A 570 38.94 2.47 -7.16
N VAL A 571 38.83 1.13 -7.19
CA VAL A 571 38.35 0.33 -6.05
C VAL A 571 39.38 -0.64 -5.46
N ALA A 572 40.65 -0.58 -5.89
CA ALA A 572 41.70 -1.52 -5.49
C ALA A 572 41.85 -1.61 -3.96
N GLU A 573 41.80 -0.49 -3.23
CA GLU A 573 41.92 -0.47 -1.77
C GLU A 573 40.77 -1.23 -1.10
N GLN A 574 39.55 -1.05 -1.60
CA GLN A 574 38.33 -1.68 -1.09
C GLN A 574 38.33 -3.19 -1.39
N ILE A 575 38.75 -3.59 -2.60
CA ILE A 575 38.93 -5.00 -2.97
C ILE A 575 39.97 -5.64 -2.05
N MET A 576 41.16 -5.05 -1.94
CA MET A 576 42.24 -5.59 -1.10
C MET A 576 41.80 -5.75 0.36
N ALA A 577 41.16 -4.72 0.94
CA ALA A 577 40.69 -4.75 2.31
C ALA A 577 39.61 -5.82 2.53
N GLY A 578 38.61 -5.89 1.63
CA GLY A 578 37.51 -6.84 1.74
C GLY A 578 37.95 -8.29 1.50
N VAL A 579 38.83 -8.54 0.51
CA VAL A 579 39.42 -9.86 0.23
C VAL A 579 40.32 -10.31 1.38
N THR A 580 41.05 -9.39 2.00
CA THR A 580 41.84 -9.69 3.21
C THR A 580 40.92 -10.13 4.34
N ASN A 581 39.83 -9.40 4.59
CA ASN A 581 38.83 -9.79 5.58
C ASN A 581 38.19 -11.14 5.26
N LEU A 582 37.80 -11.40 4.01
CA LEU A 582 37.24 -12.67 3.56
C LEU A 582 38.22 -13.83 3.78
N SER A 583 39.49 -13.64 3.43
CA SER A 583 40.55 -14.62 3.69
C SER A 583 40.86 -14.82 5.17
N SER A 584 40.39 -13.94 6.05
CA SER A 584 40.55 -14.03 7.50
C SER A 584 39.41 -14.77 8.21
N VAL A 585 38.29 -15.02 7.51
CA VAL A 585 37.14 -15.79 8.03
C VAL A 585 37.52 -17.25 8.22
N GLN A 586 37.19 -17.85 9.35
CA GLN A 586 37.39 -19.30 9.57
C GLN A 586 36.30 -20.08 8.84
N SER A 587 36.54 -20.39 7.56
CA SER A 587 35.61 -21.13 6.70
C SER A 587 36.27 -22.37 6.08
N GLU A 588 35.45 -23.36 5.73
CA GLU A 588 35.86 -24.57 5.01
C GLU A 588 36.31 -24.26 3.58
N HIS A 589 35.80 -23.16 3.01
CA HIS A 589 36.15 -22.64 1.68
C HIS A 589 37.65 -22.39 1.50
N ARG A 590 38.42 -22.20 2.59
CA ARG A 590 39.88 -22.06 2.52
C ARG A 590 40.63 -23.31 2.06
N ASN A 591 39.96 -24.47 2.07
CA ASN A 591 40.54 -25.70 1.57
C ASN A 591 40.30 -25.88 0.07
N ASP A 592 39.45 -25.04 -0.52
CA ASP A 592 39.14 -25.06 -1.94
C ASP A 592 40.26 -24.37 -2.75
N PRO A 593 40.88 -25.06 -3.73
CA PRO A 593 41.98 -24.50 -4.51
C PRO A 593 41.60 -23.26 -5.32
N GLU A 594 40.40 -23.26 -5.93
CA GLU A 594 39.92 -22.16 -6.79
C GLU A 594 39.66 -20.90 -5.96
N PHE A 595 39.07 -21.07 -4.78
CA PHE A 595 38.93 -19.99 -3.80
C PHE A 595 40.28 -19.41 -3.40
N CYS A 596 41.27 -20.24 -3.07
CA CYS A 596 42.60 -19.77 -2.69
C CYS A 596 43.31 -19.02 -3.84
N GLU A 597 43.20 -19.51 -5.07
CA GLU A 597 43.78 -18.89 -6.26
C GLU A 597 43.19 -17.49 -6.49
N LEU A 598 41.86 -17.36 -6.53
CA LEU A 598 41.19 -16.07 -6.70
C LEU A 598 41.52 -15.07 -5.59
N ILE A 599 41.61 -15.52 -4.32
CA ILE A 599 42.01 -14.66 -3.21
C ILE A 599 43.45 -14.14 -3.41
N LEU A 600 44.37 -14.96 -3.93
CA LEU A 600 45.75 -14.55 -4.20
C LEU A 600 45.83 -13.58 -5.37
N GLU A 601 45.13 -13.85 -6.47
CA GLU A 601 45.04 -12.96 -7.64
C GLU A 601 44.51 -11.58 -7.24
N LEU A 602 43.40 -11.54 -6.51
CA LEU A 602 42.79 -10.28 -6.06
C LEU A 602 43.64 -9.54 -5.02
N LYS A 603 44.44 -10.23 -4.20
CA LYS A 603 45.40 -9.59 -3.28
C LYS A 603 46.59 -8.95 -4.02
N ASN A 604 46.92 -9.46 -5.20
CA ASN A 604 48.01 -8.93 -6.01
C ASN A 604 47.60 -7.70 -6.85
N ILE A 605 46.31 -7.35 -6.87
CA ILE A 605 45.80 -6.10 -7.42
C ILE A 605 46.23 -4.95 -6.51
N THR A 606 47.44 -4.44 -6.73
CA THR A 606 47.93 -3.18 -6.18
C THR A 606 47.82 -2.09 -7.24
N PRO A 607 47.65 -0.80 -6.87
CA PRO A 607 47.64 0.30 -7.83
C PRO A 607 48.86 0.33 -8.76
N GLU A 608 49.98 -0.25 -8.34
CA GLU A 608 51.24 -0.37 -9.08
C GLU A 608 51.28 -1.57 -10.04
N ASN A 609 50.54 -2.66 -9.77
CA ASN A 609 50.52 -3.89 -10.55
C ASN A 609 49.42 -3.96 -11.64
N ILE A 610 48.48 -3.00 -11.68
CA ILE A 610 47.34 -3.01 -12.61
C ILE A 610 47.75 -3.02 -14.09
N VAL A 611 48.97 -2.55 -14.42
CA VAL A 611 49.50 -2.56 -15.80
C VAL A 611 49.91 -3.97 -16.26
N VAL A 612 50.16 -4.90 -15.34
CA VAL A 612 50.76 -6.21 -15.65
C VAL A 612 49.72 -7.34 -15.75
N ILE A 613 48.52 -7.17 -15.19
CA ILE A 613 47.53 -8.25 -15.05
C ILE A 613 46.75 -8.54 -16.36
N ASN A 614 47.00 -7.81 -17.45
CA ASN A 614 46.39 -8.13 -18.74
C ASN A 614 47.38 -8.05 -19.92
N PRO A 615 47.95 -9.21 -20.30
CA PRO A 615 47.99 -9.54 -21.72
C PRO A 615 47.64 -11.03 -21.93
N VAL A 616 46.38 -11.43 -21.75
CA VAL A 616 45.87 -12.68 -22.35
C VAL A 616 44.48 -12.43 -22.95
N THR A 617 44.36 -11.44 -23.83
CA THR A 617 43.30 -11.46 -24.82
C THR A 617 43.65 -12.51 -25.86
N LYS A 618 42.88 -13.60 -25.89
CA LYS A 618 42.84 -14.58 -26.98
C LYS A 618 42.87 -13.86 -28.34
N MET A 619 44.02 -13.79 -28.99
CA MET A 619 44.12 -13.56 -30.44
C MET A 619 43.78 -14.87 -31.14
N THR A 620 42.49 -15.14 -31.35
CA THR A 620 42.05 -16.01 -32.44
C THR A 620 42.04 -15.18 -33.72
N GLY A 621 43.21 -15.00 -34.32
CA GLY A 621 43.39 -14.35 -35.60
C GLY A 621 44.78 -14.67 -36.09
N THR A 622 44.87 -15.53 -37.11
CA THR A 622 46.11 -15.85 -37.82
C THR A 622 46.82 -14.55 -38.22
N ILE A 623 48.00 -14.31 -37.62
CA ILE A 623 48.88 -13.21 -38.00
C ILE A 623 49.51 -13.57 -39.34
N ASP A 624 49.30 -12.71 -40.33
CA ASP A 624 49.89 -12.81 -41.66
C ASP A 624 51.32 -12.26 -41.60
N VAL A 625 52.30 -13.17 -41.53
CA VAL A 625 53.73 -12.88 -41.29
C VAL A 625 54.31 -12.01 -42.41
N ASP A 626 53.75 -12.07 -43.62
CA ASP A 626 54.22 -11.31 -44.78
C ASP A 626 53.94 -9.79 -44.64
N LYS A 627 52.89 -9.39 -43.91
CA LYS A 627 52.60 -7.96 -43.64
C LYS A 627 53.48 -7.35 -42.57
N LEU A 628 54.05 -8.18 -41.70
CA LEU A 628 54.96 -7.75 -40.65
C LEU A 628 56.35 -7.42 -41.23
N PHE A 629 56.76 -8.13 -42.28
CA PHE A 629 57.99 -7.84 -43.03
C PHE A 629 57.91 -6.58 -43.90
N GLU A 630 56.77 -6.29 -44.55
CA GLU A 630 56.59 -5.02 -45.29
C GLU A 630 56.70 -3.77 -44.40
N SER A 631 56.39 -3.90 -43.10
CA SER A 631 56.46 -2.80 -42.13
C SER A 631 57.89 -2.55 -41.61
N LEU A 632 58.81 -3.51 -41.80
CA LEU A 632 60.20 -3.43 -41.34
C LEU A 632 61.17 -2.88 -42.40
N GLU A 633 60.80 -2.87 -43.68
CA GLU A 633 61.63 -2.28 -44.76
C GLU A 633 61.58 -0.73 -44.80
N LEU A 634 60.77 -0.07 -43.98
CA LEU A 634 60.51 1.37 -44.05
C LEU A 634 61.17 2.22 -42.94
N ALA A 635 61.96 1.64 -42.04
CA ALA A 635 62.72 2.38 -41.05
C ALA A 635 64.21 2.46 -41.42
N ALA A 636 64.64 3.65 -41.83
CA ALA A 636 66.03 3.95 -42.10
C ALA A 636 66.89 3.89 -40.82
N VAL A 637 68.11 3.39 -41.05
CA VAL A 637 69.24 3.17 -40.15
C VAL A 637 69.61 4.42 -39.35
N ASP A 638 69.63 4.31 -38.01
CA ASP A 638 70.64 4.87 -37.09
C ASP A 638 70.20 4.67 -35.63
N ASP A 639 70.17 3.42 -35.13
CA ASP A 639 70.31 3.04 -33.69
C ASP A 639 70.09 1.52 -33.49
N LEU A 640 70.93 0.68 -34.12
CA LEU A 640 70.82 -0.78 -34.07
C LEU A 640 71.31 -1.51 -32.77
N PRO A 641 72.04 -0.92 -31.79
CA PRO A 641 72.48 -1.69 -30.62
C PRO A 641 71.45 -1.88 -29.48
N GLU A 642 70.35 -1.10 -29.42
CA GLU A 642 69.39 -1.17 -28.29
C GLU A 642 68.09 -1.96 -28.59
N LEU A 643 67.93 -2.45 -29.83
CA LEU A 643 66.75 -3.20 -30.28
C LEU A 643 66.97 -4.72 -30.40
N LEU A 644 68.18 -5.24 -30.15
CA LEU A 644 68.50 -6.66 -30.27
C LEU A 644 68.07 -7.50 -29.05
N LEU A 645 68.09 -6.92 -27.85
CA LEU A 645 67.69 -7.62 -26.62
C LEU A 645 66.18 -7.94 -26.54
N PRO A 646 65.27 -7.03 -26.95
CA PRO A 646 63.83 -7.31 -26.92
C PRO A 646 63.37 -8.33 -27.98
N LEU A 647 64.09 -8.45 -29.10
CA LEU A 647 63.75 -9.36 -30.20
C LEU A 647 64.22 -10.81 -29.96
N GLU A 648 65.36 -11.02 -29.28
CA GLU A 648 65.78 -12.35 -28.82
C GLU A 648 64.82 -12.93 -27.76
N LEU A 649 64.32 -12.08 -26.85
CA LEU A 649 63.36 -12.49 -25.81
C LEU A 649 61.98 -12.83 -26.40
N LEU A 650 61.53 -12.09 -27.43
CA LEU A 650 60.26 -12.37 -28.10
C LEU A 650 60.28 -13.67 -28.93
N LEU A 651 61.44 -14.06 -29.46
CA LEU A 651 61.60 -15.30 -30.24
C LEU A 651 61.72 -16.56 -29.35
N LEU A 652 62.19 -16.41 -28.11
CA LEU A 652 62.26 -17.49 -27.11
C LEU A 652 60.88 -17.85 -26.50
N GLU A 653 59.93 -16.92 -26.47
CA GLU A 653 58.58 -17.15 -25.93
C GLU A 653 57.58 -17.77 -26.93
N LEU A 654 57.93 -17.86 -28.22
CA LEU A 654 57.00 -18.29 -29.29
C LEU A 654 57.25 -19.69 -29.87
N VAL A 655 58.19 -20.48 -29.33
CA VAL A 655 58.43 -21.87 -29.77
C VAL A 655 58.08 -22.86 -28.65
N PRO A 656 57.06 -23.72 -28.80
CA PRO A 656 56.81 -24.79 -27.85
C PRO A 656 57.87 -25.90 -27.97
N ASP A 657 58.22 -26.52 -26.83
CA ASP A 657 59.32 -27.49 -26.64
C ASP A 657 59.29 -28.77 -27.52
N ASP A 658 58.29 -28.96 -28.38
CA ASP A 658 58.08 -30.21 -29.13
C ASP A 658 58.01 -30.04 -30.67
N VAL A 659 58.89 -29.25 -31.30
CA VAL A 659 59.28 -29.46 -32.73
C VAL A 659 60.70 -28.95 -32.97
N VAL A 660 61.69 -29.84 -32.86
CA VAL A 660 63.02 -29.60 -33.45
C VAL A 660 63.05 -30.31 -34.80
N ASP A 661 62.79 -29.56 -35.88
CA ASP A 661 63.12 -30.00 -37.24
C ASP A 661 64.31 -29.17 -37.76
N LEU A 662 65.19 -29.81 -38.51
CA LEU A 662 66.60 -29.43 -38.77
C LEU A 662 66.81 -28.13 -39.60
N GLY A 663 65.79 -27.30 -39.80
CA GLY A 663 65.88 -26.04 -40.55
C GLY A 663 66.24 -24.81 -39.72
N THR A 664 65.99 -24.81 -38.41
CA THR A 664 66.12 -23.63 -37.54
C THR A 664 67.52 -23.39 -36.98
N ALA A 665 68.44 -24.35 -37.10
CA ALA A 665 69.80 -24.21 -36.57
C ALA A 665 70.73 -23.30 -37.42
N THR A 666 70.29 -22.82 -38.58
CA THR A 666 71.10 -21.97 -39.48
C THR A 666 70.78 -20.48 -39.39
N LEU A 667 69.78 -20.09 -38.59
CA LEU A 667 69.30 -18.70 -38.46
C LEU A 667 69.71 -18.02 -37.14
N LEU A 668 70.29 -18.78 -36.20
CA LEU A 668 70.79 -18.29 -34.90
C LEU A 668 72.32 -18.06 -34.86
N SER A 669 73.00 -18.10 -36.01
CA SER A 669 74.39 -17.64 -36.18
C SER A 669 74.44 -16.43 -37.09
#